data_AF-A0A1H7W5L3-F1
#
_entry.id   AF-A0A1H7W5L3-F1
#
_cell.length_a   1.000
_cell.length_b   1.000
_cell.length_c   1.000
_cell.angle_alpha   90.00
_cell.angle_beta   90.00
_cell.angle_gamma   90.00
#
_symmetry.space_group_name_H-M   'P 1'
#
loop_
_entity.id
_entity.type
_entity.pdbx_description
1 polymer ?
#
loop_
_entity_poly.entity_id
_entity_poly.type
_entity_poly.pdbx_seq_one_letter_code
_entity_poly.pdbx_strand_id
1 'polypeptide(L)'
;MKKITQVLLGQSAFMSLLTFIFLVTYSASGQEAKDGDLTVTAANTVLNTYSPVTSDISAGDITLDVNSVATDLGGLSSGDLILIYQAQGATINTTNTVSYGDITDYGSSGVYEYGYVASISANTITLTCEIANSYFVAGKTQVIKVPQYNTLTIDAGASVVPLAWEDFAGSRRGGLVVITANIIDIEGDIDGSGLGFRGGVVDNTTSTNGTTVVNDFVTNANGRGAEKGESIVGYQTDYDTLGGRYGRGAPANGGGGGNSHNSGGGGGSNGNNGNTWFNGSGVMCSGCIGTSAWTLDPDYIANGNALTNSSGGGRGGYSYGSSNQNALTLAPGSDAWGGDDRDPVGGLGGRPLIANEQNRIFLGGGGGAGDRNNSASQDAANGGGIILLGANSITGSGNIIANGADALPTVPNHNDAPGGGGGGGSIVLRASSIDNTLTLSVNGGDGGDQLITNNESEGPGGGGGAGFVAVSAGSPTININGGSNGITNSGAVTEFPSNGATSGGSGESITGISNGAVTCSNPGTISGVVYNDANGDSVQSGESGIGSVTITITDVNGNTQTIQTNPDGTYSATLPPGNAIIDILDSDTDLPINAVQTQGDDPTSITVVAGINTASTPDGFVVDTDGDGTGDPLDNCPTIANAGQADQDSDNVGNLCDSDDDNDGILDTDEGLNCASSSISVGTAPSGNQNGVGAINDIFDFDGVDVDITTTINQVDGGTLNILQVDDPTTIRIQGEEIDDGLSESLVYTFTFSEPVTGVKFRWSGIDSGDKVTVNATGPGSQIINLGSLMSPTTFPSGSYTTTSSGSSHVIVNNDSTSPSITSYTNGSGDTTLNYSDIVIEGLVSSFQITTGKARQDGDVANNGLITFLLSNVTYCTYEDTDGDDIPNHLDLDSDDDGCSDANEAYNDSNADGGDGGQFGMTDPATVDGSGLVTETGVDYTLGTNPRVTNDATTNICDAPVVNVLHQNPACSSTIYNLVWDGFVPNGIDEFDWTPDGALTNTFSNVDGSGIDITHTFSGETSTLNGWPVTTSLDTPSVASNASENLEDEVLEYFTNGFGATGITQTISFSTDIYSIGFDLYHINSNGTNGDLFTVTATDGLGNTIFPTFTDSGTPSYDSDEANGEINAESSSTANDNDQIGVNFEDLDGIASITIVWQNCDGCSANVVHGAGIGGFDFCTTIPPSSDLSISKSAVLTTDADTSGNISAG
;
A
#
# COMPACT_ATOMS: atom_id res chain seq x y z
N MET A 1 -32.00 40.06 56.38
CA MET A 1 -33.01 39.16 57.01
C MET A 1 -34.33 39.22 56.25
N LYS A 2 -34.46 38.40 55.20
CA LYS A 2 -35.69 38.01 54.46
C LYS A 2 -35.23 37.36 53.13
N LYS A 3 -34.49 36.25 53.23
CA LYS A 3 -34.13 35.37 52.11
C LYS A 3 -33.78 33.96 52.61
N ILE A 4 -34.52 33.53 53.63
CA ILE A 4 -34.65 32.15 54.08
C ILE A 4 -36.17 31.99 54.26
N THR A 5 -36.76 30.91 53.76
CA THR A 5 -38.21 30.57 53.74
C THR A 5 -38.97 30.85 52.44
N GLN A 6 -38.46 30.39 51.28
CA GLN A 6 -39.35 30.01 50.16
C GLN A 6 -38.74 29.01 49.16
N VAL A 7 -37.87 28.10 49.61
CA VAL A 7 -37.34 26.97 48.81
C VAL A 7 -37.37 25.70 49.67
N LEU A 8 -38.57 25.27 50.08
CA LEU A 8 -38.72 24.06 50.93
C LEU A 8 -39.99 23.23 50.65
N LEU A 9 -40.64 23.40 49.49
CA LEU A 9 -41.82 22.61 49.09
C LEU A 9 -41.81 22.19 47.60
N GLY A 10 -40.64 21.97 47.00
CA GLY A 10 -40.52 21.54 45.59
C GLY A 10 -39.55 20.40 45.30
N GLN A 11 -38.75 19.94 46.28
CA GLN A 11 -37.71 18.91 46.09
C GLN A 11 -38.09 17.55 46.69
N SER A 12 -39.35 17.12 46.52
CA SER A 12 -39.77 15.76 46.94
C SER A 12 -40.63 15.03 45.91
N ALA A 13 -40.79 15.59 44.71
CA ALA A 13 -41.44 14.92 43.58
C ALA A 13 -40.50 14.68 42.38
N PHE A 14 -39.32 15.30 42.36
CA PHE A 14 -38.36 15.16 41.25
C PHE A 14 -37.29 14.07 41.47
N MET A 15 -37.18 13.54 42.70
CA MET A 15 -36.18 12.52 43.05
C MET A 15 -36.74 11.08 43.05
N SER A 16 -38.03 10.92 42.74
CA SER A 16 -38.69 9.61 42.64
C SER A 16 -39.19 9.27 41.23
N LEU A 17 -38.96 10.15 40.25
CA LEU A 17 -39.26 9.91 38.83
C LEU A 17 -37.99 9.69 37.98
N LEU A 18 -36.81 10.04 38.53
CA LEU A 18 -35.51 9.74 37.90
C LEU A 18 -34.91 8.40 38.37
N THR A 19 -35.63 7.63 39.18
CA THR A 19 -35.24 6.29 39.65
C THR A 19 -36.04 5.16 38.96
N PHE A 20 -36.79 5.48 37.90
CA PHE A 20 -37.62 4.50 37.17
C PHE A 20 -37.38 4.46 35.65
N ILE A 21 -36.39 5.18 35.11
CA ILE A 21 -35.93 5.11 33.70
C ILE A 21 -34.39 5.08 33.64
N PHE A 22 -33.77 4.40 34.60
CA PHE A 22 -32.40 3.90 34.47
C PHE A 22 -32.41 2.48 35.06
N LEU A 23 -33.25 1.62 34.47
CA LEU A 23 -32.92 0.20 34.46
C LEU A 23 -31.79 0.09 33.44
N VAL A 24 -30.56 0.37 33.88
CA VAL A 24 -29.38 -0.12 33.18
C VAL A 24 -29.60 -1.62 33.12
N THR A 25 -29.99 -2.13 31.95
CA THR A 25 -29.66 -3.49 31.58
C THR A 25 -28.14 -3.53 31.67
N TYR A 26 -27.62 -4.00 32.81
CA TYR A 26 -26.24 -4.44 32.87
C TYR A 26 -26.17 -5.55 31.82
N SER A 27 -25.68 -5.23 30.63
CA SER A 27 -25.15 -6.23 29.72
C SER A 27 -24.14 -7.00 30.55
N ALA A 28 -24.33 -8.31 30.67
CA ALA A 28 -23.42 -9.18 31.39
C ALA A 28 -22.06 -9.12 30.68
N SER A 29 -21.17 -8.21 31.09
CA SER A 29 -19.81 -8.17 30.60
C SER A 29 -19.04 -9.33 31.21
N GLY A 30 -18.12 -9.94 30.45
CA GLY A 30 -17.21 -10.96 30.97
C GLY A 30 -16.51 -10.49 32.24
N GLN A 31 -16.38 -11.38 33.23
CA GLN A 31 -15.73 -11.08 34.51
C GLN A 31 -14.41 -11.84 34.57
N GLU A 32 -13.33 -11.22 34.11
CA GLU A 32 -11.99 -11.78 34.31
C GLU A 32 -11.73 -11.96 35.82
N ALA A 33 -11.02 -13.04 36.17
CA ALA A 33 -10.67 -13.38 37.54
C ALA A 33 -11.86 -13.58 38.52
N LYS A 34 -13.05 -13.90 37.99
CA LYS A 34 -14.28 -14.13 38.78
C LYS A 34 -14.13 -15.18 39.90
N ASP A 35 -13.32 -16.21 39.66
CA ASP A 35 -13.15 -17.33 40.59
C ASP A 35 -12.04 -17.06 41.64
N GLY A 36 -11.42 -15.88 41.64
CA GLY A 36 -10.40 -15.49 42.61
C GLY A 36 -9.10 -16.30 42.49
N ASP A 37 -8.34 -16.43 43.58
CA ASP A 37 -7.09 -17.21 43.59
C ASP A 37 -7.36 -18.69 43.97
N LEU A 38 -6.63 -19.61 43.33
CA LEU A 38 -6.65 -21.05 43.65
C LEU A 38 -5.23 -21.62 43.74
N THR A 39 -4.98 -22.43 44.78
CA THR A 39 -3.77 -23.26 44.90
C THR A 39 -4.13 -24.74 44.86
N VAL A 40 -3.59 -25.47 43.88
CA VAL A 40 -3.76 -26.91 43.72
C VAL A 40 -2.60 -27.62 44.42
N THR A 41 -2.94 -28.38 45.47
CA THR A 41 -1.95 -29.10 46.30
C THR A 41 -2.03 -30.62 46.17
N ALA A 42 -2.98 -31.14 45.38
CA ALA A 42 -3.25 -32.56 45.21
C ALA A 42 -3.02 -33.00 43.76
N ALA A 43 -2.51 -34.22 43.59
CA ALA A 43 -2.43 -34.85 42.27
C ALA A 43 -3.82 -35.23 41.76
N ASN A 44 -3.97 -35.24 40.43
CA ASN A 44 -5.18 -35.62 39.70
C ASN A 44 -6.41 -34.75 40.03
N THR A 45 -6.18 -33.46 40.22
CA THR A 45 -7.26 -32.49 40.46
C THR A 45 -7.98 -32.16 39.14
N VAL A 46 -9.28 -32.37 39.08
CA VAL A 46 -10.10 -31.98 37.92
C VAL A 46 -10.74 -30.62 38.18
N LEU A 47 -10.42 -29.63 37.36
CA LEU A 47 -10.93 -28.25 37.50
C LEU A 47 -12.12 -27.95 36.57
N ASN A 48 -12.16 -28.57 35.39
CA ASN A 48 -13.24 -28.37 34.43
C ASN A 48 -14.44 -29.28 34.72
N THR A 49 -15.60 -28.83 34.26
CA THR A 49 -16.87 -29.59 34.30
C THR A 49 -17.48 -29.60 32.90
N TYR A 50 -18.16 -30.68 32.52
CA TYR A 50 -18.49 -30.99 31.13
C TYR A 50 -19.92 -31.51 31.00
N SER A 51 -20.67 -30.98 30.04
CA SER A 51 -21.99 -31.47 29.68
C SER A 51 -22.12 -31.62 28.16
N PRO A 52 -22.57 -32.79 27.66
CA PRO A 52 -22.95 -32.92 26.26
C PRO A 52 -24.09 -31.95 25.90
N VAL A 53 -24.11 -31.50 24.65
CA VAL A 53 -25.26 -30.77 24.08
C VAL A 53 -26.38 -31.75 23.71
N THR A 54 -27.63 -31.29 23.76
CA THR A 54 -28.81 -32.13 23.49
C THR A 54 -29.54 -31.80 22.19
N SER A 55 -29.19 -30.69 21.54
CA SER A 55 -29.69 -30.26 20.24
C SER A 55 -28.55 -29.71 19.39
N ASP A 56 -28.71 -29.76 18.07
CA ASP A 56 -27.79 -29.09 17.16
C ASP A 56 -27.84 -27.57 17.39
N ILE A 57 -26.70 -26.92 17.19
CA ILE A 57 -26.49 -25.48 17.37
C ILE A 57 -26.11 -24.92 16.00
N SER A 58 -26.84 -23.92 15.52
CA SER A 58 -26.55 -23.25 14.26
C SER A 58 -25.68 -22.02 14.48
N ALA A 59 -24.86 -21.67 13.50
CA ALA A 59 -24.22 -20.37 13.49
C ALA A 59 -25.29 -19.25 13.51
N GLY A 60 -25.06 -18.20 14.30
CA GLY A 60 -26.02 -17.13 14.58
C GLY A 60 -26.93 -17.40 15.79
N ASP A 61 -26.97 -18.62 16.33
CA ASP A 61 -27.73 -18.89 17.55
C ASP A 61 -27.10 -18.17 18.74
N ILE A 62 -27.94 -17.68 19.67
CA ILE A 62 -27.51 -17.11 20.96
C ILE A 62 -27.84 -18.03 22.14
N THR A 63 -28.41 -19.21 21.87
CA THR A 63 -28.83 -20.17 22.90
C THR A 63 -28.38 -21.57 22.55
N LEU A 64 -28.07 -22.37 23.57
CA LEU A 64 -27.73 -23.79 23.42
C LEU A 64 -28.26 -24.62 24.59
N ASP A 65 -28.66 -25.86 24.30
CA ASP A 65 -29.21 -26.80 25.28
C ASP A 65 -28.19 -27.88 25.65
N VAL A 66 -28.03 -28.11 26.95
CA VAL A 66 -27.12 -29.14 27.50
C VAL A 66 -27.86 -30.18 28.34
N ASN A 67 -27.23 -31.34 28.57
CA ASN A 67 -27.82 -32.40 29.39
C ASN A 67 -28.20 -31.92 30.81
N SER A 68 -27.30 -31.24 31.53
CA SER A 68 -27.62 -30.66 32.83
C SER A 68 -26.65 -29.55 33.25
N VAL A 69 -27.15 -28.33 33.37
CA VAL A 69 -26.36 -27.21 33.92
C VAL A 69 -26.04 -27.44 35.40
N ALA A 70 -27.00 -27.96 36.18
CA ALA A 70 -26.87 -28.06 37.62
C ALA A 70 -25.91 -29.17 38.08
N THR A 71 -25.92 -30.34 37.43
CA THR A 71 -25.10 -31.49 37.86
C THR A 71 -23.83 -31.64 37.05
N ASP A 72 -23.86 -31.36 35.75
CA ASP A 72 -22.75 -31.71 34.86
C ASP A 72 -21.78 -30.53 34.72
N LEU A 73 -22.28 -29.29 34.80
CA LEU A 73 -21.48 -28.06 34.80
C LEU A 73 -21.30 -27.44 36.20
N GLY A 74 -21.75 -28.13 37.26
CA GLY A 74 -21.67 -27.65 38.65
C GLY A 74 -22.46 -26.37 38.93
N GLY A 75 -23.40 -26.03 38.06
CA GLY A 75 -24.09 -24.74 38.04
C GLY A 75 -23.34 -23.68 37.24
N LEU A 76 -24.12 -22.82 36.57
CA LEU A 76 -23.65 -21.64 35.87
C LEU A 76 -24.38 -20.38 36.37
N SER A 77 -23.71 -19.26 36.26
CA SER A 77 -24.22 -17.93 36.55
C SER A 77 -23.90 -16.96 35.42
N SER A 78 -24.65 -15.86 35.33
CA SER A 78 -24.36 -14.81 34.36
C SER A 78 -22.91 -14.32 34.51
N GLY A 79 -22.23 -14.12 33.38
CA GLY A 79 -20.81 -13.77 33.29
C GLY A 79 -19.84 -14.94 33.40
N ASP A 80 -20.28 -16.18 33.60
CA ASP A 80 -19.40 -17.36 33.49
C ASP A 80 -18.92 -17.54 32.05
N LEU A 81 -17.68 -17.99 31.87
CA LEU A 81 -17.13 -18.37 30.59
C LEU A 81 -17.34 -19.87 30.31
N ILE A 82 -17.79 -20.19 29.11
CA ILE A 82 -17.86 -21.56 28.61
C ILE A 82 -17.07 -21.73 27.32
N LEU A 83 -16.68 -22.97 27.04
CA LEU A 83 -16.16 -23.41 25.75
C LEU A 83 -17.17 -24.38 25.12
N ILE A 84 -17.52 -24.17 23.87
CA ILE A 84 -18.25 -25.14 23.04
C ILE A 84 -17.20 -25.90 22.23
N TYR A 85 -17.23 -27.23 22.25
CA TYR A 85 -16.26 -28.07 21.54
C TYR A 85 -16.93 -29.29 20.93
N GLN A 86 -16.67 -29.55 19.64
CA GLN A 86 -17.10 -30.77 18.97
C GLN A 86 -15.92 -31.70 18.72
N ALA A 87 -15.93 -32.89 19.32
CA ALA A 87 -14.81 -33.83 19.21
C ALA A 87 -14.85 -34.67 17.92
N GLN A 88 -16.03 -35.05 17.45
CA GLN A 88 -16.23 -36.03 16.38
C GLN A 88 -17.24 -35.55 15.32
N GLY A 89 -17.52 -36.36 14.31
CA GLY A 89 -18.48 -36.06 13.24
C GLY A 89 -17.88 -35.95 11.84
N ALA A 90 -16.58 -36.21 11.69
CA ALA A 90 -15.91 -36.19 10.39
C ALA A 90 -16.44 -37.28 9.46
N THR A 91 -16.51 -36.97 8.17
CA THR A 91 -16.80 -37.93 7.10
C THR A 91 -15.51 -38.42 6.47
N ILE A 92 -15.49 -39.71 6.11
CA ILE A 92 -14.31 -40.37 5.55
C ILE A 92 -14.66 -41.20 4.32
N ASN A 93 -13.65 -41.50 3.51
CA ASN A 93 -13.73 -42.55 2.51
C ASN A 93 -13.92 -43.93 3.20
N THR A 94 -15.00 -44.61 2.84
CA THR A 94 -15.39 -45.92 3.41
C THR A 94 -15.12 -47.09 2.46
N THR A 95 -14.46 -46.84 1.33
CA THR A 95 -14.10 -47.90 0.37
C THR A 95 -13.07 -48.84 0.99
N ASN A 96 -13.19 -50.14 0.72
CA ASN A 96 -12.26 -51.16 1.20
C ASN A 96 -10.91 -51.14 0.43
N THR A 97 -10.16 -50.05 0.57
CA THR A 97 -8.84 -49.80 -0.03
C THR A 97 -7.94 -49.08 0.98
N VAL A 98 -6.66 -48.87 0.65
CA VAL A 98 -5.72 -48.11 1.51
C VAL A 98 -6.19 -46.69 1.82
N SER A 99 -7.04 -46.13 0.95
CA SER A 99 -7.71 -44.84 1.12
C SER A 99 -8.81 -44.84 2.19
N TYR A 100 -9.18 -45.97 2.78
CA TYR A 100 -10.13 -46.00 3.90
C TYR A 100 -9.68 -45.01 4.98
N GLY A 101 -10.61 -44.20 5.46
CA GLY A 101 -10.33 -43.17 6.45
C GLY A 101 -9.73 -41.87 5.92
N ASP A 102 -9.53 -41.70 4.61
CA ASP A 102 -9.27 -40.38 4.01
C ASP A 102 -10.38 -39.42 4.45
N ILE A 103 -10.04 -38.32 5.11
CA ILE A 103 -11.00 -37.33 5.59
C ILE A 103 -11.53 -36.56 4.37
N THR A 104 -12.83 -36.67 4.11
CA THR A 104 -13.51 -35.93 3.03
C THR A 104 -14.09 -34.61 3.51
N ASP A 105 -14.51 -34.56 4.79
CA ASP A 105 -14.94 -33.35 5.49
C ASP A 105 -14.76 -33.58 6.98
N TYR A 106 -14.27 -32.58 7.70
CA TYR A 106 -14.16 -32.63 9.16
C TYR A 106 -15.51 -32.53 9.86
N GLY A 107 -16.56 -32.00 9.23
CA GLY A 107 -17.93 -31.97 9.79
C GLY A 107 -18.02 -31.30 11.17
N SER A 108 -17.33 -30.16 11.35
CA SER A 108 -17.11 -29.45 12.63
C SER A 108 -16.27 -30.18 13.69
N SER A 109 -15.70 -31.35 13.40
CA SER A 109 -14.80 -32.04 14.33
C SER A 109 -13.57 -31.19 14.66
N GLY A 110 -13.24 -31.11 15.93
CA GLY A 110 -12.17 -30.29 16.49
C GLY A 110 -12.52 -28.82 16.65
N VAL A 111 -13.66 -28.34 16.12
CA VAL A 111 -14.02 -26.91 16.19
C VAL A 111 -14.34 -26.53 17.63
N TYR A 112 -13.88 -25.34 18.04
CA TYR A 112 -14.19 -24.76 19.34
C TYR A 112 -14.38 -23.25 19.30
N GLU A 113 -15.19 -22.73 20.23
CA GLU A 113 -15.30 -21.30 20.49
C GLU A 113 -15.71 -21.00 21.94
N TYR A 114 -15.38 -19.79 22.40
CA TYR A 114 -15.72 -19.33 23.74
C TYR A 114 -17.00 -18.49 23.75
N GLY A 115 -17.79 -18.59 24.83
CA GLY A 115 -18.98 -17.76 25.02
C GLY A 115 -19.20 -17.37 26.48
N TYR A 116 -19.60 -16.12 26.71
CA TYR A 116 -20.02 -15.66 28.03
C TYR A 116 -21.50 -15.94 28.24
N VAL A 117 -21.84 -16.47 29.41
CA VAL A 117 -23.22 -16.77 29.78
C VAL A 117 -23.96 -15.47 30.11
N ALA A 118 -24.98 -15.12 29.31
CA ALA A 118 -25.88 -14.02 29.61
C ALA A 118 -26.92 -14.42 30.67
N SER A 119 -27.60 -15.56 30.46
CA SER A 119 -28.61 -16.08 31.39
C SER A 119 -28.77 -17.59 31.27
N ILE A 120 -29.40 -18.21 32.28
CA ILE A 120 -29.69 -19.64 32.31
C ILE A 120 -31.19 -19.83 32.58
N SER A 121 -31.83 -20.67 31.78
CA SER A 121 -33.21 -21.14 32.01
C SER A 121 -33.23 -22.66 32.02
N ALA A 122 -33.27 -23.25 33.22
CA ALA A 122 -33.11 -24.69 33.43
C ALA A 122 -31.80 -25.23 32.81
N ASN A 123 -31.87 -25.91 31.66
CA ASN A 123 -30.74 -26.50 30.95
C ASN A 123 -30.36 -25.75 29.67
N THR A 124 -31.08 -24.67 29.35
CA THR A 124 -30.78 -23.78 28.23
C THR A 124 -29.86 -22.67 28.71
N ILE A 125 -28.73 -22.50 28.03
CA ILE A 125 -27.75 -21.44 28.25
C ILE A 125 -27.96 -20.39 27.16
N THR A 126 -28.15 -19.13 27.55
CA THR A 126 -28.14 -17.98 26.62
C THR A 126 -26.81 -17.27 26.72
N LEU A 127 -26.17 -16.99 25.59
CA LEU A 127 -24.88 -16.29 25.51
C LEU A 127 -25.07 -14.78 25.29
N THR A 128 -24.00 -14.02 25.52
CA THR A 128 -23.96 -12.56 25.32
C THR A 128 -23.72 -12.15 23.86
N CYS A 129 -23.58 -13.13 22.97
CA CYS A 129 -23.02 -13.04 21.62
C CYS A 129 -23.61 -14.18 20.78
N GLU A 130 -23.54 -14.03 19.46
CA GLU A 130 -23.92 -15.08 18.52
C GLU A 130 -22.80 -16.13 18.40
N ILE A 131 -23.20 -17.39 18.37
CA ILE A 131 -22.30 -18.51 18.15
C ILE A 131 -21.84 -18.46 16.69
N ALA A 132 -20.53 -18.44 16.47
CA ALA A 132 -19.94 -18.27 15.14
C ALA A 132 -19.99 -19.56 14.31
N ASN A 133 -19.92 -20.73 14.94
CA ASN A 133 -19.87 -22.02 14.24
C ASN A 133 -21.13 -22.86 14.47
N SER A 134 -21.39 -23.78 13.55
CA SER A 134 -22.43 -24.81 13.74
C SER A 134 -21.85 -26.05 14.41
N TYR A 135 -22.59 -26.59 15.37
CA TYR A 135 -22.22 -27.78 16.15
C TYR A 135 -23.35 -28.82 16.15
N PHE A 136 -22.98 -30.09 16.11
CA PHE A 136 -23.94 -31.18 15.94
C PHE A 136 -23.89 -32.20 17.07
N VAL A 137 -25.05 -32.65 17.56
CA VAL A 137 -25.16 -33.71 18.57
C VAL A 137 -24.51 -34.99 18.07
N ALA A 138 -24.68 -35.30 16.79
CA ALA A 138 -24.05 -36.46 16.14
C ALA A 138 -22.52 -36.41 16.23
N GLY A 139 -21.94 -35.21 16.25
CA GLY A 139 -20.51 -34.95 16.41
C GLY A 139 -19.99 -35.02 17.85
N LYS A 140 -20.82 -35.43 18.81
CA LYS A 140 -20.47 -35.54 20.24
C LYS A 140 -19.97 -34.21 20.81
N THR A 141 -20.69 -33.13 20.50
CA THR A 141 -20.41 -31.80 21.03
C THR A 141 -20.65 -31.73 22.54
N GLN A 142 -19.75 -31.05 23.23
CA GLN A 142 -19.82 -30.80 24.66
C GLN A 142 -19.60 -29.31 24.96
N VAL A 143 -20.15 -28.89 26.09
CA VAL A 143 -19.89 -27.60 26.72
C VAL A 143 -19.02 -27.82 27.93
N ILE A 144 -17.98 -27.00 28.06
CA ILE A 144 -17.03 -27.04 29.17
C ILE A 144 -17.12 -25.71 29.93
N LYS A 145 -17.28 -25.78 31.25
CA LYS A 145 -17.13 -24.58 32.09
C LYS A 145 -15.64 -24.24 32.18
N VAL A 146 -15.30 -22.99 31.90
CA VAL A 146 -13.91 -22.49 31.92
C VAL A 146 -13.72 -21.67 33.20
N PRO A 147 -12.97 -22.17 34.19
CA PRO A 147 -12.63 -21.40 35.39
C PRO A 147 -11.81 -20.16 35.03
N GLN A 148 -12.10 -19.04 35.70
CA GLN A 148 -11.49 -17.72 35.47
C GLN A 148 -10.82 -17.23 36.76
N TYR A 149 -9.56 -17.58 36.99
CA TYR A 149 -8.83 -17.23 38.21
C TYR A 149 -8.14 -15.86 38.13
N ASN A 150 -7.85 -15.26 39.28
CA ASN A 150 -6.83 -14.22 39.35
C ASN A 150 -5.45 -14.88 39.28
N THR A 151 -5.12 -15.71 40.27
CA THR A 151 -3.90 -16.55 40.26
C THR A 151 -4.26 -18.02 40.41
N LEU A 152 -3.76 -18.86 39.52
CA LEU A 152 -3.76 -20.31 39.68
C LEU A 152 -2.33 -20.77 39.98
N THR A 153 -2.11 -21.39 41.14
CA THR A 153 -0.83 -22.02 41.50
C THR A 153 -0.99 -23.54 41.54
N ILE A 154 -0.11 -24.27 40.88
CA ILE A 154 -0.02 -25.73 40.94
C ILE A 154 1.28 -26.09 41.66
N ASP A 155 1.18 -26.52 42.92
CA ASP A 155 2.33 -26.83 43.75
C ASP A 155 3.16 -28.01 43.18
N ALA A 156 4.45 -28.03 43.49
CA ALA A 156 5.31 -29.16 43.17
C ALA A 156 4.73 -30.49 43.72
N GLY A 157 4.55 -31.47 42.83
CA GLY A 157 3.95 -32.78 43.15
C GLY A 157 2.41 -32.80 43.15
N ALA A 158 1.75 -31.67 42.86
CA ALA A 158 0.33 -31.61 42.53
C ALA A 158 0.13 -31.70 41.02
N SER A 159 -1.10 -32.02 40.59
CA SER A 159 -1.42 -32.02 39.16
C SER A 159 -2.87 -31.70 38.85
N VAL A 160 -3.09 -31.07 37.69
CA VAL A 160 -4.40 -30.84 37.09
C VAL A 160 -4.59 -31.80 35.91
N VAL A 161 -5.72 -32.48 35.85
CA VAL A 161 -6.04 -33.46 34.80
C VAL A 161 -7.46 -33.24 34.28
N PRO A 162 -7.76 -33.54 33.00
CA PRO A 162 -9.13 -33.57 32.51
C PRO A 162 -9.84 -34.85 32.99
N LEU A 163 -11.17 -34.90 32.86
CA LEU A 163 -11.84 -36.21 32.78
C LEU A 163 -11.35 -36.94 31.53
N ALA A 164 -11.21 -38.26 31.59
CA ALA A 164 -10.97 -39.04 30.38
C ALA A 164 -12.12 -38.86 29.39
N TRP A 165 -11.84 -38.94 28.08
CA TRP A 165 -12.89 -39.04 27.07
C TRP A 165 -13.70 -40.32 27.27
N GLU A 166 -14.96 -40.18 27.69
CA GLU A 166 -15.81 -41.29 28.12
C GLU A 166 -17.24 -41.17 27.60
N ASP A 167 -17.93 -42.31 27.48
CA ASP A 167 -19.37 -42.31 27.15
C ASP A 167 -20.19 -41.82 28.34
N PHE A 168 -21.07 -40.84 28.11
CA PHE A 168 -21.88 -40.22 29.14
C PHE A 168 -23.23 -39.73 28.60
N ALA A 169 -24.32 -40.06 29.29
CA ALA A 169 -25.69 -39.63 28.97
C ALA A 169 -26.12 -39.87 27.50
N GLY A 170 -25.66 -40.96 26.87
CA GLY A 170 -25.97 -41.26 25.46
C GLY A 170 -25.12 -40.50 24.44
N SER A 171 -24.16 -39.70 24.90
CA SER A 171 -23.12 -39.04 24.11
C SER A 171 -21.75 -39.33 24.75
N ARG A 172 -20.78 -38.40 24.63
CA ARG A 172 -19.43 -38.46 25.20
C ARG A 172 -19.01 -37.10 25.77
N ARG A 173 -18.05 -37.09 26.70
CA ARG A 173 -17.49 -35.87 27.30
C ARG A 173 -16.07 -36.09 27.82
N GLY A 174 -15.42 -35.01 28.22
CA GLY A 174 -14.06 -35.04 28.81
C GLY A 174 -12.98 -34.77 27.77
N GLY A 175 -11.72 -35.04 28.13
CA GLY A 175 -10.54 -34.94 27.28
C GLY A 175 -9.84 -33.59 27.25
N LEU A 176 -10.39 -32.54 27.89
CA LEU A 176 -9.87 -31.17 27.79
C LEU A 176 -9.60 -30.53 29.16
N VAL A 177 -8.44 -29.90 29.32
CA VAL A 177 -8.20 -28.88 30.37
C VAL A 177 -8.29 -27.51 29.72
N VAL A 178 -9.17 -26.64 30.23
CA VAL A 178 -9.39 -25.30 29.68
C VAL A 178 -9.46 -24.30 30.83
N ILE A 179 -8.49 -23.40 30.94
CA ILE A 179 -8.37 -22.49 32.08
C ILE A 179 -8.02 -21.09 31.58
N THR A 180 -8.63 -20.07 32.18
CA THR A 180 -8.16 -18.70 32.06
C THR A 180 -7.76 -18.13 33.42
N ALA A 181 -6.68 -17.34 33.47
CA ALA A 181 -6.27 -16.65 34.69
C ALA A 181 -5.46 -15.38 34.41
N ASN A 182 -5.26 -14.48 35.37
CA ASN A 182 -4.22 -13.44 35.19
C ASN A 182 -2.82 -14.07 35.23
N ILE A 183 -2.58 -14.94 36.21
CA ILE A 183 -1.31 -15.65 36.38
C ILE A 183 -1.60 -17.15 36.54
N ILE A 184 -0.87 -17.98 35.79
CA ILE A 184 -0.82 -19.43 35.99
C ILE A 184 0.60 -19.81 36.35
N ASP A 185 0.81 -20.23 37.60
CA ASP A 185 2.12 -20.64 38.13
C ASP A 185 2.17 -22.16 38.28
N ILE A 186 3.06 -22.82 37.53
CA ILE A 186 3.10 -24.27 37.38
C ILE A 186 4.43 -24.80 37.91
N GLU A 187 4.43 -25.32 39.13
CA GLU A 187 5.56 -26.08 39.70
C GLU A 187 5.30 -27.60 39.71
N GLY A 188 4.03 -28.01 39.57
CA GLY A 188 3.59 -29.38 39.37
C GLY A 188 3.32 -29.71 37.89
N ASP A 189 2.26 -30.48 37.62
CA ASP A 189 1.91 -30.92 36.26
C ASP A 189 0.49 -30.52 35.83
N ILE A 190 0.30 -30.22 34.55
CA ILE A 190 -1.00 -30.32 33.88
C ILE A 190 -0.92 -31.51 32.91
N ASP A 191 -1.65 -32.58 33.20
CA ASP A 191 -1.45 -33.88 32.54
C ASP A 191 -2.74 -34.41 31.90
N GLY A 192 -2.77 -34.39 30.57
CA GLY A 192 -3.77 -34.98 29.68
C GLY A 192 -3.34 -36.30 29.06
N SER A 193 -2.28 -36.95 29.54
CA SER A 193 -1.71 -38.13 28.88
C SER A 193 -2.66 -39.33 28.86
N GLY A 194 -2.93 -39.89 27.68
CA GLY A 194 -3.84 -41.04 27.53
C GLY A 194 -5.31 -40.76 27.86
N LEU A 195 -5.72 -39.49 27.96
CA LEU A 195 -7.08 -39.07 28.32
C LEU A 195 -7.92 -38.59 27.11
N GLY A 196 -7.39 -38.74 25.89
CA GLY A 196 -8.06 -38.49 24.60
C GLY A 196 -8.79 -39.72 24.06
N PHE A 197 -8.84 -39.87 22.73
CA PHE A 197 -9.63 -40.94 22.10
C PHE A 197 -9.15 -42.33 22.50
N ARG A 198 -10.09 -43.26 22.70
CA ARG A 198 -9.83 -44.61 23.22
C ARG A 198 -9.16 -45.53 22.21
N GLY A 199 -8.29 -46.41 22.69
CA GLY A 199 -7.72 -47.49 21.88
C GLY A 199 -8.78 -48.50 21.41
N GLY A 200 -8.45 -49.24 20.35
CA GLY A 200 -9.25 -50.35 19.85
C GLY A 200 -9.35 -51.46 20.90
N VAL A 201 -10.55 -52.03 21.04
CA VAL A 201 -10.79 -53.11 22.00
C VAL A 201 -10.36 -54.43 21.38
N VAL A 202 -9.71 -55.26 22.18
CA VAL A 202 -9.28 -56.56 21.69
C VAL A 202 -10.44 -57.55 21.53
N ASP A 203 -10.56 -58.20 20.36
CA ASP A 203 -11.49 -59.32 20.11
C ASP A 203 -10.69 -60.62 19.96
N ASN A 204 -11.19 -61.74 20.50
CA ASN A 204 -10.52 -63.05 20.48
C ASN A 204 -11.04 -63.96 19.37
N THR A 205 -11.21 -63.40 18.18
CA THR A 205 -11.74 -64.09 17.00
C THR A 205 -10.85 -63.83 15.79
N THR A 206 -9.74 -64.55 15.67
CA THR A 206 -8.90 -64.48 14.46
C THR A 206 -9.43 -65.37 13.32
N SER A 207 -8.95 -65.13 12.11
CA SER A 207 -8.98 -66.08 10.99
C SER A 207 -8.09 -67.29 11.25
N THR A 208 -8.51 -68.49 10.83
CA THR A 208 -7.71 -69.71 11.07
C THR A 208 -6.36 -69.62 10.35
N ASN A 209 -5.26 -69.97 11.03
CA ASN A 209 -3.91 -70.06 10.44
C ASN A 209 -3.91 -70.88 9.13
N GLY A 210 -3.21 -70.38 8.11
CA GLY A 210 -3.01 -71.05 6.82
C GLY A 210 -4.24 -71.01 5.92
N THR A 211 -5.19 -70.11 6.20
CA THR A 211 -6.30 -69.78 5.30
C THR A 211 -5.94 -68.60 4.39
N THR A 212 -6.83 -68.21 3.48
CA THR A 212 -6.59 -67.06 2.59
C THR A 212 -6.31 -65.80 3.40
N VAL A 213 -5.16 -65.17 3.15
CA VAL A 213 -4.70 -63.90 3.73
C VAL A 213 -5.82 -62.88 3.72
N VAL A 214 -6.08 -62.28 4.88
CA VAL A 214 -7.09 -61.24 5.04
C VAL A 214 -6.43 -59.87 4.93
N ASN A 215 -6.84 -59.09 3.93
CA ASN A 215 -6.28 -57.78 3.64
C ASN A 215 -7.34 -56.66 3.62
N ASP A 216 -8.52 -56.89 4.22
CA ASP A 216 -9.56 -55.86 4.25
C ASP A 216 -9.11 -54.65 5.05
N PHE A 217 -9.28 -53.47 4.48
CA PHE A 217 -9.13 -52.21 5.16
C PHE A 217 -10.33 -51.92 6.07
N VAL A 218 -11.52 -52.44 5.72
CA VAL A 218 -12.75 -52.29 6.51
C VAL A 218 -13.63 -53.54 6.42
N THR A 219 -14.15 -54.01 7.56
CA THR A 219 -15.07 -55.14 7.62
C THR A 219 -15.89 -55.15 8.92
N ASN A 220 -17.14 -55.61 8.83
CA ASN A 220 -18.01 -55.89 10.00
C ASN A 220 -17.78 -57.30 10.58
N ALA A 221 -16.99 -58.14 9.91
CA ALA A 221 -16.71 -59.49 10.36
C ALA A 221 -15.50 -59.48 11.32
N ASN A 222 -15.76 -59.74 12.61
CA ASN A 222 -14.72 -59.78 13.64
C ASN A 222 -13.67 -60.87 13.45
N GLY A 223 -14.00 -61.95 12.72
CA GLY A 223 -13.07 -63.00 12.31
C GLY A 223 -12.03 -62.62 11.26
N ARG A 224 -12.09 -61.39 10.74
CA ARG A 224 -11.26 -60.93 9.59
C ARG A 224 -10.22 -59.88 10.00
N GLY A 225 -10.25 -59.38 11.23
CA GLY A 225 -9.26 -58.45 11.77
C GLY A 225 -9.69 -57.88 13.11
N ALA A 226 -8.81 -57.12 13.75
CA ALA A 226 -9.00 -56.51 15.05
C ALA A 226 -9.70 -55.15 14.96
N GLU A 227 -10.19 -54.65 16.11
CA GLU A 227 -10.87 -53.36 16.19
C GLU A 227 -9.92 -52.18 15.94
N LYS A 228 -10.46 -51.16 15.29
CA LYS A 228 -9.80 -49.88 15.07
C LYS A 228 -9.85 -49.01 16.33
N GLY A 229 -8.88 -48.12 16.50
CA GLY A 229 -8.90 -47.09 17.54
C GLY A 229 -9.95 -46.02 17.27
N GLU A 230 -10.42 -45.34 18.33
CA GLU A 230 -11.33 -44.20 18.24
C GLU A 230 -10.67 -43.00 17.56
N SER A 231 -11.47 -42.23 16.82
CA SER A 231 -11.01 -41.08 16.03
C SER A 231 -12.05 -39.97 15.98
N ILE A 232 -11.73 -38.88 15.28
CA ILE A 232 -12.67 -37.79 14.96
C ILE A 232 -13.92 -38.24 14.18
N VAL A 233 -13.96 -39.47 13.69
CA VAL A 233 -15.14 -40.03 13.01
C VAL A 233 -16.13 -40.62 14.02
N GLY A 234 -15.64 -41.25 15.08
CA GLY A 234 -16.45 -42.01 16.02
C GLY A 234 -15.68 -43.18 16.65
N TYR A 235 -16.43 -44.10 17.24
CA TYR A 235 -15.91 -45.33 17.85
C TYR A 235 -16.88 -46.50 17.72
N GLN A 236 -16.35 -47.71 17.54
CA GLN A 236 -17.09 -48.98 17.54
C GLN A 236 -18.39 -48.97 16.72
N THR A 237 -19.54 -48.81 17.37
CA THR A 237 -20.85 -48.80 16.69
C THR A 237 -20.96 -47.72 15.64
N ASP A 238 -20.23 -46.61 15.81
CA ASP A 238 -20.16 -45.57 14.79
C ASP A 238 -19.52 -46.14 13.50
N TYR A 239 -18.47 -46.95 13.61
CA TYR A 239 -17.82 -47.60 12.46
C TYR A 239 -18.63 -48.71 11.80
N ASP A 240 -19.49 -49.42 12.55
CA ASP A 240 -20.35 -50.45 11.94
C ASP A 240 -21.28 -49.85 10.88
N THR A 241 -21.75 -48.62 11.11
CA THR A 241 -22.57 -47.88 10.15
C THR A 241 -21.78 -47.46 8.91
N LEU A 242 -20.45 -47.42 9.00
CA LEU A 242 -19.51 -47.04 7.94
C LEU A 242 -18.86 -48.27 7.28
N GLY A 243 -19.43 -49.46 7.46
CA GLY A 243 -19.01 -50.69 6.80
C GLY A 243 -18.10 -51.60 7.63
N GLY A 244 -17.65 -51.18 8.82
CA GLY A 244 -16.85 -52.06 9.67
C GLY A 244 -16.00 -51.40 10.75
N ARG A 245 -16.19 -51.82 12.00
CA ARG A 245 -15.26 -51.53 13.11
C ARG A 245 -13.93 -52.28 13.06
N TYR A 246 -13.81 -53.30 12.22
CA TYR A 246 -12.62 -54.14 12.10
C TYR A 246 -11.83 -53.87 10.82
N GLY A 247 -10.58 -54.32 10.80
CA GLY A 247 -9.72 -54.30 9.63
C GLY A 247 -8.55 -53.32 9.73
N ARG A 248 -7.63 -53.38 8.77
CA ARG A 248 -6.36 -52.63 8.85
C ARG A 248 -6.39 -51.16 8.50
N GLY A 249 -7.43 -50.67 7.83
CA GLY A 249 -7.54 -49.25 7.47
C GLY A 249 -7.63 -48.36 8.71
N ALA A 250 -6.89 -47.25 8.72
CA ALA A 250 -6.92 -46.26 9.79
C ALA A 250 -8.12 -45.32 9.62
N PRO A 251 -9.11 -45.28 10.54
CA PRO A 251 -10.24 -44.36 10.43
C PRO A 251 -9.83 -42.95 10.85
N ALA A 252 -9.51 -42.08 9.89
CA ALA A 252 -8.94 -40.75 10.16
C ALA A 252 -7.70 -40.87 11.07
N ASN A 253 -7.68 -40.20 12.23
CA ASN A 253 -6.54 -40.22 13.16
C ASN A 253 -6.49 -41.43 14.11
N GLY A 254 -7.48 -42.32 14.07
CA GLY A 254 -7.43 -43.59 14.81
C GLY A 254 -6.55 -44.61 14.11
N GLY A 255 -5.84 -45.44 14.87
CA GLY A 255 -5.05 -46.55 14.31
C GLY A 255 -5.93 -47.67 13.77
N GLY A 256 -5.52 -48.28 12.66
CA GLY A 256 -6.17 -49.47 12.11
C GLY A 256 -5.88 -50.71 12.96
N GLY A 257 -6.79 -51.68 12.96
CA GLY A 257 -6.58 -52.96 13.64
C GLY A 257 -5.63 -53.90 12.87
N GLY A 258 -5.06 -54.91 13.51
CA GLY A 258 -4.34 -55.98 12.80
C GLY A 258 -5.27 -56.87 11.97
N ASN A 259 -4.83 -57.33 10.80
CA ASN A 259 -5.52 -58.37 10.01
C ASN A 259 -4.77 -59.71 10.00
N SER A 260 -5.47 -60.78 9.59
CA SER A 260 -4.92 -62.14 9.53
C SER A 260 -4.39 -62.61 10.89
N HIS A 261 -3.89 -63.84 10.99
CA HIS A 261 -3.51 -64.40 12.27
C HIS A 261 -2.37 -63.60 12.91
N ASN A 262 -2.66 -62.92 14.02
CA ASN A 262 -1.70 -62.26 14.91
C ASN A 262 -0.80 -61.20 14.24
N SER A 263 -1.38 -60.26 13.48
CA SER A 263 -0.66 -59.03 13.10
C SER A 263 -0.92 -57.89 14.09
N GLY A 264 0.03 -56.97 14.18
CA GLY A 264 0.01 -55.86 15.13
C GLY A 264 -0.98 -54.76 14.77
N GLY A 265 -1.47 -54.05 15.78
CA GLY A 265 -2.30 -52.85 15.59
C GLY A 265 -1.48 -51.62 15.20
N GLY A 266 -2.07 -50.72 14.42
CA GLY A 266 -1.46 -49.44 14.04
C GLY A 266 -1.57 -48.40 15.15
N GLY A 267 -0.61 -47.48 15.25
CA GLY A 267 -0.65 -46.39 16.22
C GLY A 267 -1.65 -45.29 15.84
N GLY A 268 -2.22 -44.60 16.83
CA GLY A 268 -3.04 -43.41 16.61
C GLY A 268 -2.21 -42.18 16.24
N SER A 269 -2.84 -41.04 15.95
CA SER A 269 -2.15 -39.82 15.50
C SER A 269 -2.87 -38.52 15.88
N ASN A 270 -2.19 -37.40 15.66
CA ASN A 270 -2.79 -36.06 15.71
C ASN A 270 -2.00 -35.04 14.88
N GLY A 271 -0.84 -34.55 15.31
CA GLY A 271 -0.14 -33.43 14.66
C GLY A 271 0.39 -33.75 13.27
N ASN A 272 0.44 -32.73 12.40
CA ASN A 272 0.96 -32.85 11.04
C ASN A 272 2.34 -32.20 10.88
N ASN A 273 3.40 -32.99 10.82
CA ASN A 273 4.77 -32.47 10.64
C ASN A 273 5.13 -32.03 9.20
N GLY A 274 4.15 -31.92 8.30
CA GLY A 274 4.34 -31.51 6.91
C GLY A 274 4.80 -32.63 5.96
N ASN A 275 5.15 -33.82 6.46
CA ASN A 275 5.40 -34.98 5.59
C ASN A 275 4.07 -35.60 5.13
N THR A 276 4.10 -36.30 3.99
CA THR A 276 2.92 -37.02 3.51
C THR A 276 2.58 -38.21 4.41
N TRP A 277 1.28 -38.46 4.61
CA TRP A 277 0.84 -39.74 5.15
C TRP A 277 0.94 -40.79 4.03
N PHE A 278 1.99 -41.62 4.07
CA PHE A 278 2.27 -42.59 3.02
C PHE A 278 1.78 -43.98 3.43
N ASN A 279 0.64 -44.40 2.88
CA ASN A 279 -0.01 -45.70 3.13
C ASN A 279 -0.18 -46.10 4.62
N GLY A 280 -0.04 -45.16 5.56
CA GLY A 280 -0.01 -45.45 6.99
C GLY A 280 1.20 -46.27 7.44
N SER A 281 2.31 -46.22 6.68
CA SER A 281 3.52 -46.99 6.91
C SER A 281 4.42 -46.43 8.02
N GLY A 282 4.10 -45.27 8.61
CA GLY A 282 4.91 -44.66 9.67
C GLY A 282 6.34 -44.31 9.28
N VAL A 283 7.20 -44.23 10.29
CA VAL A 283 8.63 -43.97 10.17
C VAL A 283 9.41 -45.28 10.27
N MET A 284 9.99 -45.72 9.15
CA MET A 284 10.89 -46.86 9.14
C MET A 284 12.22 -46.48 9.78
N CYS A 285 12.64 -47.26 10.77
CA CYS A 285 13.84 -46.96 11.51
C CYS A 285 15.13 -47.22 10.68
N SER A 286 16.02 -46.23 10.65
CA SER A 286 17.25 -46.20 9.84
C SER A 286 18.50 -46.76 10.54
N GLY A 287 18.44 -47.00 11.86
CA GLY A 287 19.59 -47.43 12.69
C GLY A 287 19.33 -48.62 13.63
N CYS A 288 18.24 -49.34 13.44
CA CYS A 288 17.85 -50.50 14.25
C CYS A 288 18.50 -51.80 13.77
N ILE A 289 18.36 -52.83 14.60
CA ILE A 289 18.70 -54.20 14.20
C ILE A 289 17.83 -54.59 13.01
N GLY A 290 18.48 -55.02 11.92
CA GLY A 290 17.80 -55.55 10.74
C GLY A 290 17.38 -54.52 9.69
N THR A 291 17.91 -53.29 9.70
CA THR A 291 17.54 -52.22 8.74
C THR A 291 17.54 -52.68 7.26
N SER A 292 18.41 -53.61 6.86
CA SER A 292 18.43 -54.12 5.48
C SER A 292 17.17 -54.90 5.09
N ALA A 293 16.42 -55.45 6.06
CA ALA A 293 15.14 -56.12 5.82
C ALA A 293 14.08 -55.18 5.22
N TRP A 294 14.15 -53.87 5.51
CA TRP A 294 13.24 -52.88 4.94
C TRP A 294 13.30 -52.85 3.41
N THR A 295 14.43 -53.20 2.80
CA THR A 295 14.54 -53.26 1.33
C THR A 295 13.63 -54.32 0.69
N LEU A 296 13.07 -55.23 1.49
CA LEU A 296 12.14 -56.27 1.08
C LEU A 296 10.68 -55.93 1.46
N ASP A 297 10.44 -54.83 2.18
CA ASP A 297 9.10 -54.36 2.55
C ASP A 297 8.38 -53.76 1.33
N PRO A 298 7.11 -54.11 1.08
CA PRO A 298 6.37 -53.53 -0.04
C PRO A 298 6.26 -52.01 0.00
N ASP A 299 6.16 -51.39 1.18
CA ASP A 299 6.04 -49.94 1.30
C ASP A 299 7.39 -49.24 1.06
N TYR A 300 8.52 -49.87 1.37
CA TYR A 300 9.85 -49.36 0.98
C TYR A 300 9.99 -49.35 -0.55
N ILE A 301 9.59 -50.45 -1.20
CA ILE A 301 9.65 -50.60 -2.66
C ILE A 301 8.69 -49.60 -3.31
N ALA A 302 7.48 -49.45 -2.79
CA ALA A 302 6.49 -48.48 -3.28
C ALA A 302 6.95 -47.03 -3.09
N ASN A 303 7.69 -46.74 -2.02
CA ASN A 303 8.29 -45.43 -1.74
C ASN A 303 9.60 -45.19 -2.53
N GLY A 304 9.71 -45.74 -3.75
CA GLY A 304 10.86 -45.50 -4.62
C GLY A 304 12.17 -46.12 -4.12
N ASN A 305 12.11 -47.20 -3.34
CA ASN A 305 13.25 -47.84 -2.67
C ASN A 305 13.90 -46.95 -1.59
N ALA A 306 13.09 -46.28 -0.78
CA ALA A 306 13.52 -45.46 0.34
C ALA A 306 12.72 -45.77 1.62
N LEU A 307 13.37 -45.63 2.78
CA LEU A 307 12.70 -45.73 4.09
C LEU A 307 11.55 -44.72 4.15
N THR A 308 10.40 -45.14 4.67
CA THR A 308 9.27 -44.24 4.85
C THR A 308 9.53 -43.27 6.00
N ASN A 309 9.11 -42.02 5.82
CA ASN A 309 9.09 -40.99 6.85
C ASN A 309 7.67 -40.37 6.88
N SER A 310 6.67 -41.22 7.13
CA SER A 310 5.27 -40.82 7.08
C SER A 310 4.92 -39.95 8.29
N SER A 311 4.16 -38.87 8.05
CA SER A 311 3.45 -38.18 9.13
C SER A 311 2.36 -39.10 9.72
N GLY A 312 1.93 -38.83 10.95
CA GLY A 312 0.89 -39.61 11.65
C GLY A 312 1.42 -40.84 12.41
N GLY A 313 0.57 -41.85 12.58
CA GLY A 313 0.86 -43.06 13.35
C GLY A 313 1.74 -44.05 12.59
N GLY A 314 2.33 -44.99 13.34
CA GLY A 314 3.11 -46.10 12.83
C GLY A 314 2.25 -47.31 12.47
N ARG A 315 2.67 -48.05 11.44
CA ARG A 315 2.08 -49.33 11.04
C ARG A 315 2.39 -50.42 12.07
N GLY A 316 1.43 -51.30 12.33
CA GLY A 316 1.63 -52.55 13.05
C GLY A 316 2.47 -53.57 12.28
N GLY A 317 3.03 -54.52 13.00
CA GLY A 317 3.88 -55.59 12.47
C GLY A 317 3.13 -56.65 11.68
N TYR A 318 3.90 -57.49 11.00
CA TYR A 318 3.41 -58.52 10.08
C TYR A 318 2.61 -59.63 10.77
N SER A 319 1.84 -60.40 10.00
CA SER A 319 1.12 -61.57 10.51
C SER A 319 2.07 -62.71 10.93
N TYR A 320 1.48 -63.74 11.52
CA TYR A 320 2.14 -64.95 11.97
C TYR A 320 2.95 -65.69 10.89
N GLY A 321 4.16 -66.13 11.25
CA GLY A 321 4.97 -67.09 10.50
C GLY A 321 5.35 -68.32 11.33
N SER A 322 5.19 -69.52 10.77
CA SER A 322 5.43 -70.79 11.49
C SER A 322 6.84 -71.35 11.36
N SER A 323 7.67 -70.76 10.51
CA SER A 323 9.00 -71.28 10.15
C SER A 323 10.07 -70.20 10.34
N ASN A 324 11.19 -70.60 10.93
CA ASN A 324 12.36 -69.73 11.06
C ASN A 324 13.09 -69.61 9.70
N GLN A 325 13.00 -68.42 9.10
CA GLN A 325 13.70 -68.03 7.88
C GLN A 325 14.49 -66.74 8.12
N ASN A 326 15.37 -66.37 7.19
CA ASN A 326 16.19 -65.16 7.32
C ASN A 326 15.47 -63.91 6.77
N ALA A 327 15.01 -63.04 7.68
CA ALA A 327 14.26 -61.83 7.33
C ALA A 327 15.06 -60.79 6.53
N LEU A 328 16.39 -60.89 6.49
CA LEU A 328 17.24 -60.00 5.68
C LEU A 328 17.31 -60.39 4.21
N THR A 329 16.81 -61.58 3.85
CA THR A 329 16.96 -62.16 2.50
C THR A 329 15.66 -62.70 1.91
N LEU A 330 14.66 -62.99 2.74
CA LEU A 330 13.36 -63.48 2.31
C LEU A 330 12.28 -62.43 2.64
N ALA A 331 11.55 -62.01 1.61
CA ALA A 331 10.51 -60.99 1.75
C ALA A 331 9.31 -61.52 2.57
N PRO A 332 8.58 -60.65 3.28
CA PRO A 332 7.25 -60.97 3.80
C PRO A 332 6.29 -61.39 2.66
N GLY A 333 5.34 -62.28 2.95
CA GLY A 333 4.39 -62.85 1.97
C GLY A 333 4.93 -64.02 1.14
N SER A 334 6.10 -64.57 1.50
CA SER A 334 6.60 -65.81 0.91
C SER A 334 6.07 -67.04 1.66
N ASP A 335 5.57 -68.02 0.91
CA ASP A 335 5.12 -69.34 1.40
C ASP A 335 6.17 -70.11 2.22
N ALA A 336 7.46 -69.79 2.08
CA ALA A 336 8.55 -70.38 2.86
C ALA A 336 8.52 -70.00 4.35
N TRP A 337 7.85 -68.91 4.73
CA TRP A 337 7.61 -68.57 6.13
C TRP A 337 6.60 -69.53 6.77
N GLY A 338 5.62 -70.04 6.00
CA GLY A 338 4.55 -70.91 6.49
C GLY A 338 3.62 -70.21 7.48
N GLY A 339 2.45 -70.80 7.75
CA GLY A 339 1.42 -70.10 8.53
C GLY A 339 0.68 -69.10 7.66
N ASP A 340 0.73 -67.82 8.02
CA ASP A 340 0.14 -66.69 7.29
C ASP A 340 1.24 -65.85 6.61
N ASP A 341 2.30 -66.54 6.17
CA ASP A 341 3.39 -66.07 5.31
C ASP A 341 4.12 -64.79 5.77
N ARG A 342 3.96 -64.41 7.05
CA ARG A 342 4.49 -63.16 7.60
C ARG A 342 4.07 -61.96 6.74
N ASP A 343 2.81 -61.91 6.35
CA ASP A 343 2.26 -60.91 5.45
C ASP A 343 2.24 -59.50 6.06
N PRO A 344 2.44 -58.45 5.23
CA PRO A 344 2.48 -57.06 5.66
C PRO A 344 1.07 -56.46 5.84
N VAL A 345 0.28 -57.10 6.68
CA VAL A 345 -1.15 -56.81 6.92
C VAL A 345 -1.45 -56.25 8.31
N GLY A 346 -0.42 -55.79 9.02
CA GLY A 346 -0.59 -55.00 10.25
C GLY A 346 -1.44 -53.76 10.02
N GLY A 347 -2.03 -53.26 11.12
CA GLY A 347 -2.87 -52.09 11.13
C GLY A 347 -2.12 -50.86 10.64
N LEU A 348 -2.77 -50.05 9.80
CA LEU A 348 -2.20 -48.80 9.32
C LEU A 348 -2.18 -47.77 10.45
N GLY A 349 -1.13 -46.95 10.47
CA GLY A 349 -1.05 -45.83 11.41
C GLY A 349 -2.08 -44.74 11.12
N GLY A 350 -2.60 -44.12 12.16
CA GLY A 350 -3.54 -43.00 12.09
C GLY A 350 -3.03 -41.86 11.22
N ARG A 351 -3.95 -41.10 10.64
CA ARG A 351 -3.65 -39.94 9.78
C ARG A 351 -3.38 -38.68 10.60
N PRO A 352 -2.37 -37.88 10.25
CA PRO A 352 -2.23 -36.56 10.86
C PRO A 352 -3.46 -35.70 10.53
N LEU A 353 -3.79 -34.80 11.44
CA LEU A 353 -4.88 -33.84 11.35
C LEU A 353 -4.31 -32.44 11.16
N ILE A 354 -5.09 -31.59 10.50
CA ILE A 354 -4.72 -30.19 10.27
C ILE A 354 -5.37 -29.36 11.38
N ALA A 355 -4.59 -29.01 12.39
CA ALA A 355 -5.03 -28.12 13.46
C ALA A 355 -5.00 -26.66 12.98
N ASN A 356 -5.86 -25.85 13.59
CA ASN A 356 -5.80 -24.40 13.55
C ASN A 356 -5.93 -23.93 14.99
N GLU A 357 -4.87 -23.36 15.54
CA GLU A 357 -4.84 -22.97 16.95
C GLU A 357 -5.97 -22.01 17.30
N GLN A 358 -6.51 -21.22 16.37
CA GLN A 358 -7.55 -20.23 16.62
C GLN A 358 -8.90 -20.86 16.92
N ASN A 359 -9.29 -21.91 16.19
CA ASN A 359 -10.65 -22.45 16.27
C ASN A 359 -10.78 -23.96 16.03
N ARG A 360 -9.71 -24.73 15.78
CA ARG A 360 -9.78 -26.18 15.55
C ARG A 360 -8.60 -26.97 16.12
N ILE A 361 -8.88 -27.81 17.11
CA ILE A 361 -7.89 -28.64 17.81
C ILE A 361 -8.46 -30.04 18.10
N PHE A 362 -7.60 -31.03 18.26
CA PHE A 362 -8.05 -32.43 18.32
C PHE A 362 -7.48 -33.20 19.51
N LEU A 363 -8.26 -34.15 19.99
CA LEU A 363 -7.75 -35.22 20.84
C LEU A 363 -6.84 -36.14 20.00
N GLY A 364 -5.82 -36.69 20.65
CA GLY A 364 -5.00 -37.75 20.06
C GLY A 364 -5.86 -38.97 19.74
N GLY A 365 -5.64 -39.56 18.57
CA GLY A 365 -6.34 -40.78 18.14
C GLY A 365 -5.94 -41.99 18.97
N GLY A 366 -6.87 -42.92 19.18
CA GLY A 366 -6.54 -44.19 19.81
C GLY A 366 -5.74 -45.10 18.89
N GLY A 367 -4.85 -45.91 19.46
CA GLY A 367 -4.20 -47.00 18.73
C GLY A 367 -5.21 -48.09 18.33
N GLY A 368 -4.94 -48.81 17.25
CA GLY A 368 -5.71 -49.99 16.85
C GLY A 368 -5.29 -51.24 17.60
N ALA A 369 -6.21 -52.17 17.79
CA ALA A 369 -5.93 -53.44 18.46
C ALA A 369 -5.09 -54.37 17.56
N GLY A 370 -4.28 -55.24 18.17
CA GLY A 370 -3.65 -56.37 17.48
C GLY A 370 -4.62 -57.53 17.30
N ASP A 371 -4.41 -58.34 16.26
CA ASP A 371 -5.18 -59.56 16.04
C ASP A 371 -4.77 -60.66 17.04
N ARG A 372 -5.73 -61.49 17.48
CA ARG A 372 -5.49 -62.49 18.52
C ARG A 372 -6.46 -63.67 18.51
N ASN A 373 -6.06 -64.78 19.12
CA ASN A 373 -6.90 -65.99 19.18
C ASN A 373 -6.84 -66.84 20.44
N ASN A 374 -5.98 -66.50 21.39
CA ASN A 374 -5.81 -67.26 22.63
C ASN A 374 -5.74 -66.38 23.89
N SER A 375 -6.21 -65.13 23.78
CA SER A 375 -6.33 -64.14 24.85
C SER A 375 -4.98 -63.74 25.46
N ALA A 376 -3.91 -63.72 24.65
CA ALA A 376 -2.57 -63.31 25.04
C ALA A 376 -2.22 -61.84 24.70
N SER A 377 -3.22 -60.98 24.47
CA SER A 377 -3.03 -59.54 24.18
C SER A 377 -4.04 -58.65 24.93
N GLN A 378 -3.76 -57.34 24.98
CA GLN A 378 -4.53 -56.30 25.71
C GLN A 378 -5.02 -55.22 24.76
N ASP A 379 -5.98 -54.40 25.22
CA ASP A 379 -6.50 -53.25 24.46
C ASP A 379 -5.37 -52.33 24.00
N ALA A 380 -5.56 -51.69 22.86
CA ALA A 380 -4.62 -50.69 22.37
C ALA A 380 -4.67 -49.42 23.23
N ALA A 381 -3.69 -48.55 23.05
CA ALA A 381 -3.55 -47.39 23.92
C ALA A 381 -4.42 -46.20 23.50
N ASN A 382 -4.82 -45.40 24.50
CA ASN A 382 -5.59 -44.18 24.30
C ASN A 382 -4.68 -43.03 23.85
N GLY A 383 -5.22 -42.11 23.05
CA GLY A 383 -4.52 -40.88 22.68
C GLY A 383 -4.49 -39.83 23.79
N GLY A 384 -3.70 -38.77 23.58
CA GLY A 384 -3.58 -37.64 24.51
C GLY A 384 -4.77 -36.68 24.47
N GLY A 385 -5.02 -35.99 25.58
CA GLY A 385 -6.05 -34.96 25.71
C GLY A 385 -5.67 -33.62 25.07
N ILE A 386 -6.46 -32.59 25.35
CA ILE A 386 -6.22 -31.21 24.93
C ILE A 386 -5.98 -30.34 26.17
N ILE A 387 -5.04 -29.42 26.08
CA ILE A 387 -4.78 -28.42 27.11
C ILE A 387 -4.82 -27.02 26.47
N LEU A 388 -5.74 -26.18 26.93
CA LEU A 388 -5.93 -24.79 26.51
C LEU A 388 -5.77 -23.85 27.70
N LEU A 389 -4.71 -23.05 27.70
CA LEU A 389 -4.46 -22.07 28.75
C LEU A 389 -4.47 -20.65 28.18
N GLY A 390 -5.21 -19.75 28.81
CA GLY A 390 -5.21 -18.31 28.54
C GLY A 390 -4.78 -17.53 29.78
N ALA A 391 -3.73 -16.73 29.71
CA ALA A 391 -3.32 -15.88 30.83
C ALA A 391 -2.60 -14.60 30.42
N ASN A 392 -2.32 -13.70 31.37
CA ASN A 392 -1.34 -12.64 31.12
C ASN A 392 0.09 -13.18 31.26
N SER A 393 0.32 -14.07 32.23
CA SER A 393 1.60 -14.73 32.45
C SER A 393 1.44 -16.19 32.85
N ILE A 394 2.25 -17.06 32.24
CA ILE A 394 2.40 -18.46 32.64
C ILE A 394 3.84 -18.66 33.13
N THR A 395 4.00 -19.01 34.40
CA THR A 395 5.30 -19.09 35.11
C THR A 395 5.54 -20.48 35.69
N GLY A 396 6.76 -20.71 36.19
CA GLY A 396 7.15 -21.91 36.92
C GLY A 396 7.95 -22.89 36.09
N SER A 397 8.35 -24.00 36.71
CA SER A 397 9.29 -25.00 36.14
C SER A 397 8.66 -26.37 35.87
N GLY A 398 7.35 -26.48 36.00
CA GLY A 398 6.58 -27.72 35.87
C GLY A 398 6.33 -28.19 34.43
N ASN A 399 5.50 -29.22 34.29
CA ASN A 399 5.22 -29.86 32.99
C ASN A 399 3.78 -29.66 32.53
N ILE A 400 3.60 -29.51 31.21
CA ILE A 400 2.30 -29.54 30.54
C ILE A 400 2.33 -30.67 29.53
N ILE A 401 1.58 -31.73 29.77
CA ILE A 401 1.76 -33.03 29.12
C ILE A 401 0.42 -33.46 28.52
N ALA A 402 0.39 -33.78 27.23
CA ALA A 402 -0.74 -34.39 26.56
C ALA A 402 -0.25 -35.53 25.65
N ASN A 403 0.54 -36.45 26.21
CA ASN A 403 1.10 -37.56 25.45
C ASN A 403 0.03 -38.61 25.12
N GLY A 404 0.23 -39.35 24.03
CA GLY A 404 -0.45 -40.63 23.84
C GLY A 404 0.02 -41.64 24.88
N ALA A 405 -0.86 -42.57 25.28
CA ALA A 405 -0.47 -43.66 26.17
C ALA A 405 0.31 -44.73 25.39
N ASP A 406 1.20 -45.43 26.09
CA ASP A 406 1.92 -46.58 25.56
C ASP A 406 1.01 -47.82 25.52
N ALA A 407 1.10 -48.58 24.45
CA ALA A 407 0.42 -49.87 24.35
C ALA A 407 1.16 -50.93 25.17
N LEU A 408 0.40 -51.74 25.88
CA LEU A 408 0.97 -52.77 26.74
C LEU A 408 1.49 -53.95 25.89
N PRO A 409 2.56 -54.62 26.33
CA PRO A 409 3.00 -55.87 25.74
C PRO A 409 1.94 -56.98 25.84
N THR A 410 2.14 -58.02 25.04
CA THR A 410 1.40 -59.30 25.16
C THR A 410 1.52 -59.94 26.56
N VAL A 411 0.47 -60.66 26.99
CA VAL A 411 0.36 -61.28 28.33
C VAL A 411 0.72 -62.79 28.31
N PRO A 412 0.98 -63.46 29.46
CA PRO A 412 1.53 -64.81 29.50
C PRO A 412 0.74 -65.87 28.70
N ASN A 413 1.46 -66.66 27.90
CA ASN A 413 1.08 -67.62 26.82
C ASN A 413 1.55 -67.14 25.43
N HIS A 414 1.71 -65.83 25.26
CA HIS A 414 2.79 -65.22 24.45
C HIS A 414 2.74 -65.43 22.92
N ASN A 415 1.58 -65.69 22.32
CA ASN A 415 1.47 -66.02 20.89
C ASN A 415 0.28 -65.31 20.22
N ASP A 416 0.05 -64.03 20.55
CA ASP A 416 -0.90 -63.11 19.92
C ASP A 416 -0.18 -61.78 19.61
N ALA A 417 -0.81 -60.85 18.87
CA ALA A 417 -0.23 -59.55 18.57
C ALA A 417 -0.72 -58.42 19.51
N PRO A 418 0.16 -57.51 19.95
CA PRO A 418 -0.21 -56.33 20.75
C PRO A 418 -0.82 -55.20 19.91
N GLY A 419 -1.47 -54.25 20.59
CA GLY A 419 -2.03 -53.04 19.98
C GLY A 419 -0.99 -51.94 19.71
N GLY A 420 -1.40 -50.93 18.94
CA GLY A 420 -0.60 -49.74 18.67
C GLY A 420 -0.69 -48.69 19.78
N GLY A 421 0.32 -47.82 19.85
CA GLY A 421 0.39 -46.70 20.78
C GLY A 421 -0.63 -45.59 20.47
N GLY A 422 -1.02 -44.81 21.47
CA GLY A 422 -1.94 -43.69 21.30
C GLY A 422 -1.27 -42.48 20.62
N GLY A 423 -2.04 -41.71 19.86
CA GLY A 423 -1.56 -40.45 19.29
C GLY A 423 -1.39 -39.37 20.36
N GLY A 424 -0.43 -38.46 20.17
CA GLY A 424 -0.28 -37.27 21.00
C GLY A 424 -1.50 -36.34 20.95
N GLY A 425 -1.71 -35.57 21.99
CA GLY A 425 -2.81 -34.63 22.15
C GLY A 425 -2.53 -33.24 21.55
N SER A 426 -3.13 -32.20 22.12
CA SER A 426 -2.86 -30.81 21.71
C SER A 426 -2.63 -29.89 22.91
N ILE A 427 -1.69 -28.96 22.79
CA ILE A 427 -1.41 -27.92 23.79
C ILE A 427 -1.46 -26.56 23.11
N VAL A 428 -2.27 -25.63 23.61
CA VAL A 428 -2.28 -24.23 23.15
C VAL A 428 -2.16 -23.29 24.35
N LEU A 429 -1.11 -22.46 24.35
CA LEU A 429 -0.81 -21.50 25.40
C LEU A 429 -0.88 -20.06 24.88
N ARG A 430 -1.85 -19.30 25.38
CA ARG A 430 -2.05 -17.88 25.09
C ARG A 430 -1.68 -17.04 26.31
N ALA A 431 -0.54 -16.36 26.26
CA ALA A 431 -0.14 -15.39 27.25
C ALA A 431 0.84 -14.36 26.73
N SER A 432 0.88 -13.19 27.37
CA SER A 432 1.87 -12.15 27.07
C SER A 432 3.29 -12.58 27.46
N SER A 433 3.42 -13.52 28.40
CA SER A 433 4.69 -14.12 28.79
C SER A 433 4.51 -15.59 29.19
N ILE A 434 5.42 -16.45 28.73
CA ILE A 434 5.50 -17.87 29.08
C ILE A 434 6.95 -18.16 29.47
N ASP A 435 7.16 -18.77 30.64
CA ASP A 435 8.49 -19.09 31.16
C ASP A 435 9.18 -20.18 30.32
N ASN A 436 10.46 -19.97 30.03
CA ASN A 436 11.27 -20.91 29.25
C ASN A 436 11.64 -22.17 30.03
N THR A 437 11.45 -22.16 31.36
CA THR A 437 11.73 -23.32 32.22
C THR A 437 10.62 -24.38 32.20
N LEU A 438 9.46 -24.07 31.61
CA LEU A 438 8.38 -25.02 31.40
C LEU A 438 8.73 -26.07 30.34
N THR A 439 8.21 -27.28 30.52
CA THR A 439 8.30 -28.37 29.54
C THR A 439 6.91 -28.74 29.02
N LEU A 440 6.74 -28.66 27.70
CA LEU A 440 5.54 -29.07 26.99
C LEU A 440 5.79 -30.42 26.31
N SER A 441 4.86 -31.35 26.38
CA SER A 441 5.02 -32.68 25.77
C SER A 441 3.72 -33.16 25.14
N VAL A 442 3.78 -33.53 23.86
CA VAL A 442 2.68 -34.14 23.09
C VAL A 442 3.17 -35.35 22.31
N ASN A 443 4.07 -36.14 22.90
CA ASN A 443 4.64 -37.30 22.25
C ASN A 443 3.55 -38.35 21.95
N GLY A 444 3.72 -39.10 20.86
CA GLY A 444 2.95 -40.32 20.66
C GLY A 444 3.40 -41.42 21.62
N GLY A 445 2.50 -42.32 21.96
CA GLY A 445 2.81 -43.46 22.83
C GLY A 445 3.50 -44.60 22.07
N ASP A 446 4.28 -45.40 22.77
CA ASP A 446 4.98 -46.55 22.20
C ASP A 446 4.01 -47.68 21.82
N GLY A 447 4.31 -48.38 20.73
CA GLY A 447 3.60 -49.58 20.31
C GLY A 447 3.94 -50.79 21.20
N GLY A 448 3.00 -51.71 21.38
CA GLY A 448 3.20 -52.81 22.32
C GLY A 448 4.20 -53.85 21.81
N ASP A 449 4.99 -54.41 22.72
CA ASP A 449 5.96 -55.46 22.42
C ASP A 449 5.30 -56.84 22.32
N GLN A 450 5.75 -57.59 21.33
CA GLN A 450 5.36 -58.98 21.13
C GLN A 450 6.34 -59.87 21.90
N LEU A 451 5.83 -60.56 22.92
CA LEU A 451 6.61 -61.42 23.78
C LEU A 451 6.19 -62.85 23.48
N ILE A 452 7.12 -63.66 22.95
CA ILE A 452 6.97 -65.06 22.57
C ILE A 452 8.05 -65.97 23.17
N THR A 453 7.73 -67.26 23.32
CA THR A 453 8.64 -68.27 23.90
C THR A 453 8.96 -69.44 22.95
N ASN A 454 8.26 -69.53 21.82
CA ASN A 454 8.46 -70.48 20.73
C ASN A 454 9.05 -69.79 19.47
N ASN A 455 9.40 -70.59 18.47
CA ASN A 455 10.02 -70.11 17.22
C ASN A 455 8.95 -69.72 16.18
N GLU A 456 8.13 -68.72 16.48
CA GLU A 456 7.09 -68.17 15.58
C GLU A 456 7.28 -66.64 15.45
N SER A 457 6.78 -66.01 14.39
CA SER A 457 7.00 -64.57 14.14
C SER A 457 5.69 -63.78 14.00
N GLU A 458 5.13 -63.29 15.11
CA GLU A 458 3.97 -62.40 15.13
C GLU A 458 4.35 -60.91 15.14
N GLY A 459 3.41 -60.06 14.78
CA GLY A 459 3.63 -58.62 14.58
C GLY A 459 3.55 -57.80 15.87
N PRO A 460 4.54 -56.94 16.18
CA PRO A 460 4.47 -55.94 17.25
C PRO A 460 3.53 -54.77 16.90
N GLY A 461 3.22 -53.92 17.88
CA GLY A 461 2.37 -52.73 17.68
C GLY A 461 3.11 -51.56 17.02
N GLY A 462 2.39 -50.77 16.22
CA GLY A 462 2.91 -49.51 15.68
C GLY A 462 2.95 -48.38 16.72
N GLY A 463 3.95 -47.50 16.64
CA GLY A 463 4.05 -46.34 17.54
C GLY A 463 3.02 -45.26 17.20
N GLY A 464 2.53 -44.50 18.19
CA GLY A 464 1.61 -43.39 17.97
C GLY A 464 2.32 -42.17 17.36
N GLY A 465 1.63 -41.40 16.51
CA GLY A 465 2.13 -40.12 16.01
C GLY A 465 2.05 -39.04 17.09
N ALA A 466 2.98 -38.08 17.09
CA ALA A 466 2.94 -36.98 18.05
C ALA A 466 1.79 -35.98 17.77
N GLY A 467 1.59 -35.07 18.71
CA GLY A 467 0.51 -34.09 18.75
C GLY A 467 0.86 -32.71 18.21
N PHE A 468 0.05 -31.74 18.63
CA PHE A 468 0.15 -30.34 18.20
C PHE A 468 0.47 -29.42 19.38
N VAL A 469 1.38 -28.46 19.20
CA VAL A 469 1.69 -27.42 20.20
C VAL A 469 1.62 -26.04 19.57
N ALA A 470 0.97 -25.10 20.24
CA ALA A 470 0.99 -23.71 19.84
C ALA A 470 1.22 -22.78 21.04
N VAL A 471 2.19 -21.86 20.94
CA VAL A 471 2.54 -20.91 22.00
C VAL A 471 2.62 -19.49 21.47
N SER A 472 2.16 -18.53 22.25
CA SER A 472 2.06 -17.10 21.88
C SER A 472 3.31 -16.30 22.21
N ALA A 473 4.04 -16.70 23.27
CA ALA A 473 5.26 -16.04 23.73
C ALA A 473 6.22 -17.05 24.34
N GLY A 474 7.45 -16.61 24.62
CA GLY A 474 8.47 -17.44 25.26
C GLY A 474 9.04 -18.53 24.35
N SER A 475 9.89 -19.37 24.93
CA SER A 475 10.53 -20.52 24.28
C SER A 475 10.68 -21.68 25.27
N PRO A 476 9.54 -22.24 25.76
CA PRO A 476 9.58 -23.41 26.61
C PRO A 476 10.16 -24.61 25.86
N THR A 477 10.59 -25.63 26.59
CA THR A 477 11.05 -26.88 25.96
C THR A 477 9.85 -27.63 25.40
N ILE A 478 9.84 -27.95 24.09
CA ILE A 478 8.73 -28.64 23.41
C ILE A 478 9.17 -30.04 22.97
N ASN A 479 8.51 -31.07 23.50
CA ASN A 479 8.68 -32.47 23.11
C ASN A 479 7.52 -32.91 22.21
N ILE A 480 7.81 -33.17 20.93
CA ILE A 480 6.82 -33.47 19.86
C ILE A 480 7.24 -34.72 19.07
N ASN A 481 7.70 -35.76 19.76
CA ASN A 481 8.25 -36.97 19.14
C ASN A 481 7.15 -38.02 18.91
N GLY A 482 7.22 -38.72 17.77
CA GLY A 482 6.41 -39.92 17.58
C GLY A 482 6.86 -41.04 18.54
N GLY A 483 5.90 -41.87 18.94
CA GLY A 483 6.15 -43.05 19.75
C GLY A 483 6.93 -44.12 18.97
N SER A 484 7.72 -44.91 19.69
CA SER A 484 8.50 -46.00 19.14
C SER A 484 7.58 -47.15 18.72
N ASN A 485 7.95 -47.89 17.67
CA ASN A 485 7.31 -49.19 17.42
C ASN A 485 7.65 -50.20 18.51
N GLY A 486 6.73 -51.14 18.74
CA GLY A 486 7.04 -52.34 19.49
C GLY A 486 8.02 -53.25 18.76
N ILE A 487 8.62 -54.18 19.48
CA ILE A 487 9.50 -55.23 18.96
C ILE A 487 9.01 -56.63 19.34
N THR A 488 9.49 -57.64 18.62
CA THR A 488 9.35 -59.05 19.00
C THR A 488 10.64 -59.58 19.63
N ASN A 489 10.50 -60.39 20.67
CA ASN A 489 11.60 -61.16 21.25
C ASN A 489 11.75 -62.57 20.63
N SER A 490 11.06 -62.86 19.52
CA SER A 490 11.06 -64.16 18.87
C SER A 490 12.45 -64.65 18.47
N GLY A 491 12.73 -65.91 18.78
CA GLY A 491 13.92 -66.62 18.29
C GLY A 491 13.92 -66.87 16.78
N ALA A 492 12.81 -66.65 16.08
CA ALA A 492 12.68 -66.87 14.64
C ALA A 492 13.02 -65.64 13.78
N VAL A 493 13.08 -64.43 14.36
CA VAL A 493 13.34 -63.16 13.63
C VAL A 493 14.25 -62.20 14.43
N THR A 494 15.22 -62.75 15.18
CA THR A 494 16.17 -61.96 15.99
C THR A 494 16.97 -60.93 15.19
N GLU A 495 17.12 -61.16 13.90
CA GLU A 495 17.80 -60.29 12.95
C GLU A 495 16.97 -59.10 12.50
N PHE A 496 15.65 -59.07 12.75
CA PHE A 496 14.76 -57.95 12.46
C PHE A 496 13.59 -57.85 13.47
N PRO A 497 13.88 -57.43 14.72
CA PRO A 497 12.91 -57.43 15.83
C PRO A 497 11.70 -56.51 15.62
N SER A 498 11.80 -55.47 14.79
CA SER A 498 10.63 -54.62 14.48
C SER A 498 9.53 -55.41 13.77
N ASN A 499 9.90 -56.48 13.06
CA ASN A 499 9.00 -57.38 12.35
C ASN A 499 7.89 -56.65 11.56
N GLY A 500 8.25 -55.57 10.87
CA GLY A 500 7.35 -54.76 10.04
C GLY A 500 6.64 -53.61 10.76
N ALA A 501 6.72 -53.52 12.09
CA ALA A 501 6.19 -52.41 12.86
C ALA A 501 7.08 -51.17 12.71
N THR A 502 6.46 -49.98 12.72
CA THR A 502 7.12 -48.70 12.46
C THR A 502 6.73 -47.65 13.49
N SER A 503 7.63 -46.69 13.76
CA SER A 503 7.38 -45.63 14.73
C SER A 503 6.38 -44.62 14.16
N GLY A 504 5.73 -43.87 15.04
CA GLY A 504 4.95 -42.70 14.63
C GLY A 504 5.84 -41.57 14.15
N GLY A 505 5.27 -40.66 13.36
CA GLY A 505 5.89 -39.40 12.97
C GLY A 505 5.91 -38.39 14.13
N SER A 506 6.84 -37.44 14.04
CA SER A 506 6.83 -36.25 14.91
C SER A 506 5.56 -35.42 14.70
N GLY A 507 5.29 -34.55 15.66
CA GLY A 507 4.14 -33.65 15.65
C GLY A 507 4.44 -32.30 15.01
N GLU A 508 3.57 -31.34 15.31
CA GLU A 508 3.63 -29.96 14.80
C GLU A 508 3.78 -28.98 15.98
N SER A 509 4.57 -27.93 15.79
CA SER A 509 4.70 -26.85 16.77
C SER A 509 4.70 -25.48 16.10
N ILE A 510 3.89 -24.56 16.62
CA ILE A 510 3.79 -23.17 16.17
C ILE A 510 4.14 -22.24 17.33
N THR A 511 4.94 -21.21 17.07
CA THR A 511 5.34 -20.19 18.05
C THR A 511 4.95 -18.80 17.56
N GLY A 512 4.60 -17.89 18.48
CA GLY A 512 4.22 -16.51 18.15
C GLY A 512 2.75 -16.36 17.72
N ILE A 513 1.87 -17.26 18.14
CA ILE A 513 0.43 -17.16 17.84
C ILE A 513 -0.19 -15.94 18.52
N SER A 514 -1.29 -15.43 17.97
CA SER A 514 -1.99 -14.29 18.54
C SER A 514 -2.54 -14.60 19.94
N ASN A 515 -2.51 -13.60 20.83
CA ASN A 515 -3.00 -13.74 22.21
C ASN A 515 -4.56 -13.70 22.29
N GLY A 516 -5.24 -13.46 21.16
CA GLY A 516 -6.70 -13.46 21.09
C GLY A 516 -7.26 -14.88 21.01
N ALA A 517 -8.14 -15.23 21.94
CA ALA A 517 -9.01 -16.39 21.76
C ALA A 517 -10.20 -15.99 20.87
N VAL A 518 -10.69 -16.90 20.03
CA VAL A 518 -11.94 -16.70 19.29
C VAL A 518 -13.09 -16.74 20.28
N THR A 519 -13.51 -15.57 20.74
CA THR A 519 -14.81 -15.37 21.39
C THR A 519 -15.89 -15.39 20.32
N CYS A 520 -17.05 -15.98 20.63
CA CYS A 520 -18.30 -15.82 19.90
C CYS A 520 -18.43 -14.41 19.31
N SER A 521 -18.72 -14.33 18.01
CA SER A 521 -18.71 -13.09 17.26
C SER A 521 -19.75 -12.11 17.81
N ASN A 522 -19.30 -10.90 18.14
CA ASN A 522 -20.16 -9.72 18.17
C ASN A 522 -19.86 -8.96 16.88
N PRO A 523 -20.47 -9.33 15.73
CA PRO A 523 -20.11 -8.75 14.44
C PRO A 523 -20.28 -7.23 14.45
N GLY A 524 -19.41 -6.53 13.71
CA GLY A 524 -19.55 -5.10 13.46
C GLY A 524 -20.31 -4.85 12.16
N THR A 525 -20.75 -3.62 11.95
CA THR A 525 -21.34 -3.18 10.67
C THR A 525 -20.36 -2.23 10.00
N ILE A 526 -20.24 -2.30 8.68
CA ILE A 526 -19.64 -1.23 7.88
C ILE A 526 -20.73 -0.55 7.06
N SER A 527 -20.55 0.74 6.78
CA SER A 527 -21.45 1.50 5.91
C SER A 527 -20.69 2.53 5.07
N GLY A 528 -21.11 2.78 3.85
CA GLY A 528 -20.54 3.81 2.99
C GLY A 528 -21.57 4.40 2.03
N VAL A 529 -21.13 5.32 1.18
CA VAL A 529 -21.95 6.00 0.18
C VAL A 529 -21.15 6.16 -1.10
N VAL A 530 -21.73 5.78 -2.23
CA VAL A 530 -21.21 6.07 -3.58
C VAL A 530 -22.08 7.17 -4.19
N TYR A 531 -21.48 8.23 -4.72
CA TYR A 531 -22.23 9.37 -5.24
C TYR A 531 -21.59 9.99 -6.49
N ASN A 532 -22.40 10.73 -7.26
CA ASN A 532 -21.96 11.45 -8.44
C ASN A 532 -21.44 12.83 -8.02
N ASP A 533 -20.14 13.06 -8.11
CA ASP A 533 -19.46 14.27 -7.65
C ASP A 533 -19.46 15.34 -8.74
N ALA A 534 -20.63 15.81 -9.15
CA ALA A 534 -20.81 16.56 -10.40
C ALA A 534 -19.96 17.85 -10.56
N ASN A 535 -19.37 18.37 -9.49
CA ASN A 535 -18.50 19.56 -9.46
C ASN A 535 -17.03 19.23 -9.18
N GLY A 536 -16.66 17.96 -9.00
CA GLY A 536 -15.28 17.52 -8.79
C GLY A 536 -14.61 18.00 -7.49
N ASP A 537 -15.38 18.53 -6.52
CA ASP A 537 -14.81 19.15 -5.31
C ASP A 537 -14.45 18.13 -4.23
N SER A 538 -14.65 16.83 -4.51
CA SER A 538 -14.37 15.73 -3.59
C SER A 538 -15.18 15.80 -2.30
N VAL A 539 -16.36 16.44 -2.31
CA VAL A 539 -17.23 16.60 -1.13
C VAL A 539 -18.70 16.38 -1.49
N GLN A 540 -19.37 15.44 -0.81
CA GLN A 540 -20.81 15.27 -0.93
C GLN A 540 -21.60 16.43 -0.28
N SER A 541 -21.87 17.49 -1.04
CA SER A 541 -22.50 18.76 -0.64
C SER A 541 -23.91 18.99 -1.21
N GLY A 542 -24.57 17.97 -1.75
CA GLY A 542 -25.96 18.05 -2.24
C GLY A 542 -26.22 17.24 -3.51
N GLU A 543 -25.20 16.52 -3.97
CA GLU A 543 -25.17 15.67 -5.13
C GLU A 543 -25.86 14.32 -4.86
N SER A 544 -26.30 13.67 -5.93
CA SER A 544 -27.10 12.45 -5.83
C SER A 544 -26.22 11.21 -5.65
N GLY A 545 -26.64 10.31 -4.75
CA GLY A 545 -26.04 8.98 -4.65
C GLY A 545 -26.27 8.14 -5.91
N ILE A 546 -25.34 7.23 -6.21
CA ILE A 546 -25.39 6.33 -7.36
C ILE A 546 -25.89 4.97 -6.88
N GLY A 547 -27.10 4.58 -7.29
CA GLY A 547 -27.71 3.32 -6.90
C GLY A 547 -27.36 2.15 -7.81
N SER A 548 -27.44 0.94 -7.27
CA SER A 548 -27.19 -0.34 -7.95
C SER A 548 -25.72 -0.64 -8.30
N VAL A 549 -24.79 0.22 -7.90
CA VAL A 549 -23.33 0.00 -8.08
C VAL A 549 -22.92 -1.25 -7.31
N THR A 550 -22.21 -2.16 -7.98
CA THR A 550 -21.73 -3.42 -7.42
C THR A 550 -20.49 -3.19 -6.56
N ILE A 551 -20.51 -3.72 -5.33
CA ILE A 551 -19.41 -3.63 -4.36
C ILE A 551 -19.03 -5.03 -3.89
N THR A 552 -17.75 -5.37 -3.94
CA THR A 552 -17.18 -6.58 -3.36
C THR A 552 -16.49 -6.25 -2.04
N ILE A 553 -16.81 -6.99 -0.98
CA ILE A 553 -16.22 -6.79 0.34
C ILE A 553 -15.53 -8.07 0.78
N THR A 554 -14.26 -7.98 1.16
CA THR A 554 -13.46 -9.08 1.69
C THR A 554 -13.27 -8.90 3.19
N ASP A 555 -13.66 -9.89 4.01
CA ASP A 555 -13.54 -9.83 5.47
C ASP A 555 -12.13 -10.21 5.99
N VAL A 556 -11.92 -10.09 7.31
CA VAL A 556 -10.65 -10.40 7.98
C VAL A 556 -10.21 -11.87 7.82
N ASN A 557 -11.15 -12.76 7.50
CA ASN A 557 -10.90 -14.19 7.29
C ASN A 557 -10.68 -14.52 5.80
N GLY A 558 -10.72 -13.52 4.91
CA GLY A 558 -10.60 -13.68 3.47
C GLY A 558 -11.88 -14.12 2.76
N ASN A 559 -13.05 -14.08 3.42
CA ASN A 559 -14.32 -14.38 2.78
C ASN A 559 -14.83 -13.15 2.00
N THR A 560 -15.40 -13.37 0.83
CA THR A 560 -15.95 -12.30 0.00
C THR A 560 -17.49 -12.28 0.03
N GLN A 561 -18.06 -11.08 0.03
CA GLN A 561 -19.49 -10.82 -0.18
C GLN A 561 -19.64 -9.76 -1.27
N THR A 562 -20.65 -9.90 -2.13
CA THR A 562 -20.97 -8.89 -3.15
C THR A 562 -22.33 -8.30 -2.83
N ILE A 563 -22.40 -6.97 -2.75
CA ILE A 563 -23.62 -6.21 -2.48
C ILE A 563 -23.81 -5.14 -3.57
N GLN A 564 -24.96 -4.48 -3.57
CA GLN A 564 -25.22 -3.32 -4.42
C GLN A 564 -25.64 -2.12 -3.57
N THR A 565 -25.30 -0.91 -4.01
CA THR A 565 -25.76 0.32 -3.37
C THR A 565 -27.28 0.48 -3.46
N ASN A 566 -27.86 1.08 -2.43
CA ASN A 566 -29.25 1.50 -2.42
C ASN A 566 -29.48 2.64 -3.44
N PRO A 567 -30.74 2.95 -3.80
CA PRO A 567 -31.03 4.06 -4.74
C PRO A 567 -30.51 5.44 -4.33
N ASP A 568 -30.15 5.63 -3.06
CA ASP A 568 -29.55 6.86 -2.53
C ASP A 568 -28.01 6.78 -2.42
N GLY A 569 -27.38 5.78 -3.04
CA GLY A 569 -25.93 5.55 -3.02
C GLY A 569 -25.41 4.84 -1.79
N THR A 570 -26.23 4.67 -0.74
CA THR A 570 -25.77 4.10 0.53
C THR A 570 -25.60 2.58 0.45
N TYR A 571 -24.66 2.03 1.21
CA TYR A 571 -24.52 0.58 1.41
C TYR A 571 -24.17 0.25 2.87
N SER A 572 -24.47 -0.98 3.29
CA SER A 572 -24.05 -1.48 4.60
C SER A 572 -23.87 -2.99 4.60
N ALA A 573 -22.91 -3.50 5.35
CA ALA A 573 -22.72 -4.94 5.53
C ALA A 573 -22.26 -5.29 6.95
N THR A 574 -22.62 -6.50 7.39
CA THR A 574 -22.26 -7.01 8.73
C THR A 574 -21.11 -7.99 8.61
N LEU A 575 -20.05 -7.76 9.36
CA LEU A 575 -18.76 -8.45 9.21
C LEU A 575 -18.18 -8.88 10.57
N PRO A 576 -17.35 -9.93 10.61
CA PRO A 576 -16.52 -10.21 11.78
C PRO A 576 -15.62 -9.02 12.14
N PRO A 577 -15.37 -8.75 13.44
CA PRO A 577 -14.43 -7.69 13.84
C PRO A 577 -13.03 -7.96 13.30
N GLY A 578 -12.39 -6.96 12.70
CA GLY A 578 -11.11 -7.10 12.02
C GLY A 578 -11.02 -6.25 10.75
N ASN A 579 -9.91 -6.35 10.02
CA ASN A 579 -9.73 -5.59 8.79
C ASN A 579 -10.63 -6.15 7.67
N ALA A 580 -11.21 -5.26 6.88
CA ALA A 580 -11.97 -5.58 5.69
C ALA A 580 -11.50 -4.70 4.53
N ILE A 581 -11.70 -5.19 3.31
CA ILE A 581 -11.44 -4.48 2.06
C ILE A 581 -12.79 -4.29 1.36
N ILE A 582 -13.08 -3.07 0.94
CA ILE A 582 -14.26 -2.70 0.15
C ILE A 582 -13.74 -2.34 -1.25
N ASP A 583 -14.33 -2.90 -2.28
CA ASP A 583 -13.88 -2.79 -3.67
C ASP A 583 -15.09 -2.47 -4.54
N ILE A 584 -15.14 -1.27 -5.12
CA ILE A 584 -16.19 -0.85 -6.04
C ILE A 584 -15.84 -1.37 -7.43
N LEU A 585 -16.83 -1.87 -8.17
CA LEU A 585 -16.57 -2.41 -9.50
C LEU A 585 -16.47 -1.25 -10.52
N ASP A 586 -15.26 -0.85 -10.91
CA ASP A 586 -15.01 0.22 -11.90
C ASP A 586 -15.76 0.03 -13.23
N SER A 587 -15.92 -1.23 -13.66
CA SER A 587 -16.62 -1.58 -14.91
C SER A 587 -18.16 -1.59 -14.80
N ASP A 588 -18.71 -1.22 -13.65
CA ASP A 588 -20.15 -1.19 -13.42
C ASP A 588 -20.81 -0.10 -14.28
N THR A 589 -21.81 -0.49 -15.06
CA THR A 589 -22.51 0.40 -15.99
C THR A 589 -23.36 1.47 -15.33
N ASP A 590 -23.58 1.38 -14.01
CA ASP A 590 -24.30 2.39 -13.24
C ASP A 590 -23.38 3.55 -12.80
N LEU A 591 -22.05 3.41 -12.90
CA LEU A 591 -21.10 4.54 -12.73
C LEU A 591 -21.14 5.49 -13.95
N PRO A 592 -20.68 6.75 -13.80
CA PRO A 592 -20.52 7.67 -14.93
C PRO A 592 -19.70 7.08 -16.09
N ILE A 593 -19.88 7.60 -17.32
CA ILE A 593 -19.08 7.16 -18.46
C ILE A 593 -17.60 7.50 -18.21
N ASN A 594 -16.72 6.53 -18.41
CA ASN A 594 -15.29 6.59 -18.07
C ASN A 594 -15.01 7.12 -16.64
N ALA A 595 -15.85 6.77 -15.67
CA ALA A 595 -15.84 7.38 -14.35
C ALA A 595 -14.45 7.53 -13.73
N VAL A 596 -14.12 8.75 -13.30
CA VAL A 596 -12.91 9.05 -12.52
C VAL A 596 -13.32 9.23 -11.05
N GLN A 597 -12.61 8.59 -10.13
CA GLN A 597 -12.87 8.73 -8.69
C GLN A 597 -12.26 10.04 -8.18
N THR A 598 -13.09 10.90 -7.57
CA THR A 598 -12.67 12.19 -7.02
C THR A 598 -12.56 12.16 -5.49
N GLN A 599 -13.35 11.33 -4.82
CA GLN A 599 -13.27 11.13 -3.36
C GLN A 599 -13.19 9.65 -3.02
N GLY A 600 -12.41 9.34 -1.98
CA GLY A 600 -12.27 7.99 -1.45
C GLY A 600 -11.05 7.26 -2.02
N ASP A 601 -10.82 6.05 -1.51
CA ASP A 601 -9.81 5.12 -2.00
C ASP A 601 -10.54 3.88 -2.51
N ASP A 602 -10.25 3.41 -3.72
CA ASP A 602 -10.77 2.14 -4.24
C ASP A 602 -9.62 1.20 -4.66
N PRO A 603 -9.44 0.03 -4.02
CA PRO A 603 -10.22 -0.50 -2.91
C PRO A 603 -9.93 0.15 -1.54
N THR A 604 -10.97 0.41 -0.75
CA THR A 604 -10.87 0.96 0.61
C THR A 604 -10.51 -0.11 1.65
N SER A 605 -9.57 0.17 2.56
CA SER A 605 -9.31 -0.66 3.74
C SER A 605 -9.90 -0.08 5.02
N ILE A 606 -10.66 -0.87 5.78
CA ILE A 606 -11.34 -0.43 7.02
C ILE A 606 -11.21 -1.47 8.13
N THR A 607 -11.18 -1.03 9.40
CA THR A 607 -11.28 -1.93 10.56
C THR A 607 -12.72 -2.00 11.09
N VAL A 608 -13.32 -3.18 10.98
CA VAL A 608 -14.63 -3.53 11.55
C VAL A 608 -14.50 -3.66 13.07
N VAL A 609 -15.29 -2.89 13.81
CA VAL A 609 -15.28 -2.91 15.29
C VAL A 609 -16.50 -3.65 15.82
N ALA A 610 -16.28 -4.56 16.78
CA ALA A 610 -17.32 -5.44 17.32
C ALA A 610 -18.54 -4.67 17.87
N GLY A 611 -19.73 -4.95 17.33
CA GLY A 611 -20.99 -4.32 17.74
C GLY A 611 -21.11 -2.82 17.44
N ILE A 612 -20.21 -2.27 16.60
CA ILE A 612 -20.19 -0.86 16.19
C ILE A 612 -20.39 -0.77 14.67
N ASN A 613 -21.06 0.28 14.20
CA ASN A 613 -21.08 0.65 12.80
C ASN A 613 -19.87 1.55 12.48
N THR A 614 -18.95 1.09 11.63
CA THR A 614 -17.80 1.87 11.14
C THR A 614 -18.13 2.38 9.74
N ALA A 615 -18.22 3.71 9.56
CA ALA A 615 -18.44 4.29 8.25
C ALA A 615 -17.12 4.39 7.46
N SER A 616 -17.13 4.02 6.18
CA SER A 616 -16.05 4.35 5.23
C SER A 616 -16.11 5.83 4.88
N THR A 617 -15.04 6.34 4.29
CA THR A 617 -15.08 7.57 3.51
C THR A 617 -16.11 7.41 2.38
N PRO A 618 -16.91 8.45 2.04
CA PRO A 618 -17.74 8.41 0.85
C PRO A 618 -16.87 8.35 -0.41
N ASP A 619 -17.41 7.72 -1.46
CA ASP A 619 -16.75 7.53 -2.74
C ASP A 619 -17.46 8.37 -3.81
N GLY A 620 -16.76 9.37 -4.35
CA GLY A 620 -17.27 10.33 -5.32
C GLY A 620 -16.72 10.05 -6.72
N PHE A 621 -17.58 10.12 -7.74
CA PHE A 621 -17.20 9.86 -9.14
C PHE A 621 -17.69 10.96 -10.08
N VAL A 622 -16.87 11.33 -11.04
CA VAL A 622 -17.19 12.26 -12.15
C VAL A 622 -17.20 11.56 -13.49
N VAL A 623 -17.83 12.20 -14.48
CA VAL A 623 -17.71 11.82 -15.89
C VAL A 623 -16.37 12.32 -16.45
N ASP A 624 -15.78 11.51 -17.33
CA ASP A 624 -14.64 11.88 -18.19
C ASP A 624 -15.07 11.59 -19.65
N THR A 625 -15.36 12.64 -20.39
CA THR A 625 -16.02 12.56 -21.70
C THR A 625 -15.07 12.06 -22.80
N ASP A 626 -13.79 12.42 -22.75
CA ASP A 626 -12.80 12.08 -23.78
C ASP A 626 -11.82 10.97 -23.39
N GLY A 627 -11.84 10.55 -22.12
CA GLY A 627 -11.14 9.39 -21.61
C GLY A 627 -9.67 9.66 -21.28
N ASP A 628 -9.30 10.89 -20.94
CA ASP A 628 -7.92 11.29 -20.66
C ASP A 628 -7.47 11.05 -19.21
N GLY A 629 -8.41 10.70 -18.32
CA GLY A 629 -8.18 10.45 -16.90
C GLY A 629 -8.41 11.64 -15.97
N THR A 630 -8.77 12.80 -16.53
CA THR A 630 -9.25 13.99 -15.83
C THR A 630 -10.76 14.07 -15.98
N GLY A 631 -11.50 14.32 -14.90
CA GLY A 631 -12.95 14.46 -15.00
C GLY A 631 -13.35 15.80 -15.60
N ASP A 632 -14.40 15.83 -16.43
CA ASP A 632 -14.90 17.04 -17.13
C ASP A 632 -14.96 18.32 -16.26
N PRO A 633 -15.33 18.28 -14.95
CA PRO A 633 -15.36 19.48 -14.11
C PRO A 633 -13.98 20.07 -13.77
N LEU A 634 -12.91 19.30 -13.93
CA LEU A 634 -11.52 19.65 -13.64
C LEU A 634 -10.64 19.63 -14.90
N ASP A 635 -11.23 19.33 -16.05
CA ASP A 635 -10.56 19.18 -17.33
C ASP A 635 -10.58 20.50 -18.10
N ASN A 636 -9.40 21.03 -18.45
CA ASN A 636 -9.26 22.24 -19.25
C ASN A 636 -9.47 22.00 -20.76
N CYS A 637 -9.60 20.74 -21.22
CA CYS A 637 -10.13 20.39 -22.54
C CYS A 637 -11.16 19.23 -22.51
N PRO A 638 -12.38 19.42 -21.97
CA PRO A 638 -13.39 18.35 -21.72
C PRO A 638 -13.85 17.46 -22.88
N THR A 639 -13.37 17.72 -24.10
CA THR A 639 -13.74 16.96 -25.29
C THR A 639 -12.54 16.58 -26.16
N ILE A 640 -11.33 16.98 -25.76
CA ILE A 640 -10.07 16.72 -26.46
C ILE A 640 -9.06 16.23 -25.43
N ALA A 641 -8.87 14.91 -25.41
CA ALA A 641 -8.04 14.26 -24.40
C ALA A 641 -6.65 14.90 -24.27
N ASN A 642 -6.36 15.48 -23.11
CA ASN A 642 -5.14 16.22 -22.83
C ASN A 642 -4.64 15.96 -21.39
N ALA A 643 -4.41 14.69 -21.04
CA ALA A 643 -4.07 14.23 -19.67
C ALA A 643 -2.95 15.00 -18.92
N GLY A 644 -2.11 15.76 -19.64
CA GLY A 644 -1.09 16.63 -19.05
C GLY A 644 -1.62 17.97 -18.53
N GLN A 645 -2.86 18.33 -18.89
CA GLN A 645 -3.56 19.58 -18.54
C GLN A 645 -2.65 20.80 -18.68
N ALA A 646 -1.87 20.83 -19.77
CA ALA A 646 -1.02 21.97 -20.11
C ALA A 646 -1.93 23.16 -20.43
N ASP A 647 -1.55 24.30 -19.89
CA ASP A 647 -2.28 25.56 -19.91
C ASP A 647 -1.23 26.67 -19.74
N GLN A 648 -0.67 27.12 -20.87
CA GLN A 648 0.51 27.98 -20.90
C GLN A 648 0.18 29.40 -20.40
N ASP A 649 -1.01 29.90 -20.70
CA ASP A 649 -1.50 31.22 -20.29
C ASP A 649 -2.40 31.22 -19.03
N SER A 650 -2.75 30.03 -18.52
CA SER A 650 -3.54 29.84 -17.29
C SER A 650 -5.00 30.34 -17.36
N ASP A 651 -5.61 30.34 -18.55
CA ASP A 651 -7.00 30.76 -18.73
C ASP A 651 -8.06 29.63 -18.48
N ASN A 652 -7.60 28.41 -18.20
CA ASN A 652 -8.37 27.15 -18.05
C ASN A 652 -8.91 26.56 -19.36
N VAL A 653 -8.38 26.96 -20.50
CA VAL A 653 -8.45 26.28 -21.79
C VAL A 653 -7.09 25.65 -22.02
N GLY A 654 -7.03 24.33 -22.20
CA GLY A 654 -5.74 23.67 -22.39
C GLY A 654 -5.18 23.91 -23.80
N ASN A 655 -3.86 23.98 -23.94
CA ASN A 655 -3.16 24.17 -25.23
C ASN A 655 -3.64 23.26 -26.39
N LEU A 656 -4.19 22.07 -26.09
CA LEU A 656 -4.70 21.18 -27.13
C LEU A 656 -6.06 21.61 -27.72
N CYS A 657 -6.82 22.41 -27.00
CA CYS A 657 -8.10 22.96 -27.40
C CYS A 657 -8.11 24.49 -27.48
N ASP A 658 -6.97 25.11 -27.21
CA ASP A 658 -6.69 26.51 -27.45
C ASP A 658 -6.30 26.76 -28.92
N SER A 659 -6.52 27.97 -29.41
CA SER A 659 -6.13 28.44 -30.74
C SER A 659 -5.10 29.58 -30.71
N ASP A 660 -4.76 30.06 -29.52
CA ASP A 660 -3.92 31.21 -29.18
C ASP A 660 -3.24 30.86 -27.84
N ASP A 661 -2.25 29.96 -27.88
CA ASP A 661 -1.74 29.18 -26.72
C ASP A 661 -1.09 30.05 -25.61
N ASP A 662 -0.77 31.31 -25.89
CA ASP A 662 -0.18 32.27 -24.96
C ASP A 662 -1.03 33.56 -24.79
N ASN A 663 -2.20 33.59 -25.42
CA ASN A 663 -3.23 34.61 -25.32
C ASN A 663 -2.76 36.05 -25.65
N ASP A 664 -1.73 36.17 -26.48
CA ASP A 664 -1.17 37.45 -26.89
C ASP A 664 -2.09 38.20 -27.91
N GLY A 665 -3.09 37.50 -28.48
CA GLY A 665 -4.03 38.04 -29.46
C GLY A 665 -3.65 37.80 -30.92
N ILE A 666 -2.63 36.99 -31.15
CA ILE A 666 -2.20 36.44 -32.42
C ILE A 666 -2.46 34.93 -32.37
N LEU A 667 -2.98 34.36 -33.45
CA LEU A 667 -3.18 32.91 -33.48
C LEU A 667 -1.85 32.22 -33.73
N ASP A 668 -1.62 31.03 -33.15
CA ASP A 668 -0.42 30.22 -33.40
C ASP A 668 -0.12 30.04 -34.91
N THR A 669 -1.18 30.00 -35.73
CA THR A 669 -1.09 29.85 -37.19
C THR A 669 -0.52 31.06 -37.93
N ASP A 670 -0.51 32.23 -37.28
CA ASP A 670 -0.03 33.51 -37.77
C ASP A 670 1.34 33.92 -37.15
N GLU A 671 1.87 33.13 -36.21
CA GLU A 671 3.14 33.33 -35.48
C GLU A 671 4.26 32.37 -35.94
N GLY A 672 4.16 31.90 -37.18
CA GLY A 672 5.28 31.20 -37.81
C GLY A 672 5.33 29.69 -37.62
N LEU A 673 4.23 29.04 -37.19
CA LEU A 673 4.06 27.61 -37.46
C LEU A 673 3.89 27.34 -38.96
N ASN A 674 4.97 27.00 -39.65
CA ASN A 674 4.90 26.60 -41.04
C ASN A 674 4.48 25.12 -41.13
N CYS A 675 3.17 24.88 -41.18
CA CYS A 675 2.63 23.53 -41.27
C CYS A 675 2.46 23.05 -42.72
N ALA A 676 2.85 21.80 -43.00
CA ALA A 676 2.60 21.18 -44.29
C ALA A 676 1.08 21.02 -44.56
N SER A 677 0.52 21.91 -45.38
CA SER A 677 -0.91 21.91 -45.76
C SER A 677 -1.38 20.67 -46.55
N SER A 678 -0.47 19.77 -46.91
CA SER A 678 -0.75 18.49 -47.56
C SER A 678 0.42 17.53 -47.34
N SER A 679 0.21 16.23 -47.64
CA SER A 679 1.26 15.21 -47.49
C SER A 679 2.57 15.63 -48.15
N ILE A 680 3.65 15.55 -47.38
CA ILE A 680 5.00 15.89 -47.78
C ILE A 680 5.52 14.84 -48.78
N SER A 681 6.26 15.31 -49.78
CA SER A 681 6.86 14.44 -50.79
C SER A 681 8.06 13.71 -50.22
N VAL A 682 8.36 12.50 -50.70
CA VAL A 682 9.45 11.67 -50.20
C VAL A 682 10.88 12.15 -50.58
N GLY A 683 11.05 13.46 -50.77
CA GLY A 683 12.34 14.10 -51.06
C GLY A 683 13.06 13.59 -52.31
N THR A 684 14.40 13.58 -52.24
CA THR A 684 15.29 13.08 -53.31
C THR A 684 15.61 11.58 -53.20
N ALA A 685 14.88 10.87 -52.34
CA ALA A 685 15.06 9.44 -52.11
C ALA A 685 15.12 8.65 -53.43
N PRO A 686 16.06 7.70 -53.57
CA PRO A 686 16.29 7.02 -54.83
C PRO A 686 15.07 6.19 -55.26
N SER A 687 14.39 6.62 -56.33
CA SER A 687 13.21 5.95 -56.88
C SER A 687 13.49 4.47 -57.20
N GLY A 688 12.63 3.56 -56.73
CA GLY A 688 12.74 2.10 -56.95
C GLY A 688 12.89 1.28 -55.67
N ASN A 689 12.90 -0.04 -55.82
CA ASN A 689 13.01 -0.98 -54.70
C ASN A 689 14.45 -1.03 -54.15
N GLN A 690 14.63 -0.63 -52.89
CA GLN A 690 15.90 -0.62 -52.17
C GLN A 690 16.01 -1.84 -51.23
N ASN A 691 16.31 -3.02 -51.80
CA ASN A 691 16.47 -4.24 -51.00
C ASN A 691 17.67 -4.15 -50.05
N GLY A 692 17.46 -4.36 -48.75
CA GLY A 692 18.53 -4.51 -47.74
C GLY A 692 19.33 -3.23 -47.46
N VAL A 693 18.80 -2.06 -47.77
CA VAL A 693 19.46 -0.77 -47.50
C VAL A 693 19.17 -0.35 -46.05
N GLY A 694 20.22 -0.21 -45.24
CA GLY A 694 20.12 0.05 -43.79
C GLY A 694 19.71 1.47 -43.42
N ALA A 695 19.85 2.45 -44.32
CA ALA A 695 19.44 3.83 -44.12
C ALA A 695 19.16 4.52 -45.47
N ILE A 696 18.14 5.36 -45.52
CA ILE A 696 17.86 6.29 -46.62
C ILE A 696 17.77 7.67 -46.02
N ASN A 697 18.57 8.59 -46.55
CA ASN A 697 18.56 9.97 -46.13
C ASN A 697 17.61 10.80 -47.00
N ASP A 698 17.10 11.88 -46.43
CA ASP A 698 16.26 12.88 -47.09
C ASP A 698 14.98 12.24 -47.67
N ILE A 699 14.34 11.37 -46.88
CA ILE A 699 13.16 10.60 -47.29
C ILE A 699 11.86 11.38 -47.18
N PHE A 700 11.79 12.45 -46.39
CA PHE A 700 10.78 13.50 -46.51
C PHE A 700 11.50 14.83 -46.30
N ASP A 701 11.13 15.85 -47.08
CA ASP A 701 11.73 17.19 -47.00
C ASP A 701 10.59 18.20 -47.04
N PHE A 702 10.50 18.99 -45.97
CA PHE A 702 9.60 20.10 -45.85
C PHE A 702 10.27 21.20 -45.03
N ASP A 703 10.27 22.40 -45.62
CA ASP A 703 10.86 23.62 -45.08
C ASP A 703 12.35 23.54 -44.71
N GLY A 704 13.11 22.69 -45.40
CA GLY A 704 14.54 22.52 -45.13
C GLY A 704 14.84 21.54 -43.99
N VAL A 705 13.81 21.02 -43.31
CA VAL A 705 13.93 19.87 -42.42
C VAL A 705 13.94 18.59 -43.24
N ASP A 706 15.06 17.88 -43.20
CA ASP A 706 15.22 16.56 -43.80
C ASP A 706 14.80 15.47 -42.78
N VAL A 707 13.99 14.52 -43.23
CA VAL A 707 13.68 13.31 -42.48
C VAL A 707 14.54 12.17 -43.00
N ASP A 708 15.37 11.61 -42.15
CA ASP A 708 16.19 10.42 -42.43
C ASP A 708 15.51 9.18 -41.88
N ILE A 709 15.46 8.08 -42.65
CA ILE A 709 15.04 6.77 -42.15
C ILE A 709 16.27 5.87 -41.96
N THR A 710 16.47 5.39 -40.75
CA THR A 710 17.41 4.31 -40.46
C THR A 710 16.66 3.05 -40.05
N THR A 711 17.18 1.89 -40.43
CA THR A 711 16.55 0.61 -40.13
C THR A 711 17.48 -0.24 -39.30
N THR A 712 16.97 -0.74 -38.17
CA THR A 712 17.69 -1.69 -37.31
C THR A 712 16.87 -2.95 -37.21
N ILE A 713 17.55 -4.09 -37.35
CA ILE A 713 16.91 -5.40 -37.30
C ILE A 713 17.54 -6.22 -36.17
N ASN A 714 16.69 -6.74 -35.28
CA ASN A 714 17.08 -7.70 -34.27
C ASN A 714 16.80 -9.11 -34.82
N GLN A 715 17.83 -9.80 -35.33
CA GLN A 715 17.70 -11.09 -36.01
C GLN A 715 18.17 -12.26 -35.12
N VAL A 716 17.36 -13.32 -35.04
CA VAL A 716 17.69 -14.57 -34.35
C VAL A 716 17.74 -15.76 -35.33
N ASP A 717 16.91 -15.80 -36.38
CA ASP A 717 16.77 -16.88 -37.37
C ASP A 717 16.51 -16.39 -38.83
N GLY A 718 17.36 -15.49 -39.34
CA GLY A 718 17.43 -15.21 -40.80
C GLY A 718 16.52 -14.10 -41.35
N GLY A 719 15.74 -13.43 -40.50
CA GLY A 719 14.91 -12.28 -40.87
C GLY A 719 15.64 -11.18 -41.63
N THR A 720 15.03 -10.62 -42.68
CA THR A 720 15.67 -9.56 -43.48
C THR A 720 14.70 -8.43 -43.83
N LEU A 721 15.24 -7.22 -43.98
CA LEU A 721 14.55 -6.13 -44.68
C LEU A 721 14.51 -6.48 -46.17
N ASN A 722 13.32 -6.82 -46.67
CA ASN A 722 13.12 -7.29 -48.03
C ASN A 722 12.96 -6.13 -49.02
N ILE A 723 12.11 -5.15 -48.68
CA ILE A 723 11.78 -4.00 -49.53
C ILE A 723 11.72 -2.72 -48.68
N LEU A 724 12.40 -1.67 -49.14
CA LEU A 724 12.12 -0.28 -48.80
C LEU A 724 11.95 0.44 -50.14
N GLN A 725 10.72 0.83 -50.47
CA GLN A 725 10.37 1.29 -51.81
C GLN A 725 9.47 2.52 -51.73
N VAL A 726 9.80 3.54 -52.52
CA VAL A 726 8.87 4.63 -52.83
C VAL A 726 7.82 4.13 -53.81
N ASP A 727 6.56 4.03 -53.35
CA ASP A 727 5.44 3.55 -54.17
C ASP A 727 4.84 4.68 -55.01
N ASP A 728 4.76 5.89 -54.43
CA ASP A 728 4.36 7.13 -55.09
C ASP A 728 5.03 8.33 -54.37
N PRO A 729 4.90 9.57 -54.86
CA PRO A 729 5.61 10.72 -54.29
C PRO A 729 5.38 10.96 -52.80
N THR A 730 4.34 10.41 -52.19
CA THR A 730 3.97 10.64 -50.78
C THR A 730 3.89 9.35 -49.97
N THR A 731 4.20 8.21 -50.58
CA THR A 731 3.98 6.88 -49.98
C THR A 731 5.23 6.03 -50.06
N ILE A 732 5.64 5.50 -48.91
CA ILE A 732 6.75 4.55 -48.78
C ILE A 732 6.15 3.20 -48.40
N ARG A 733 6.46 2.18 -49.19
CA ARG A 733 6.22 0.77 -48.87
C ARG A 733 7.44 0.20 -48.17
N ILE A 734 7.21 -0.48 -47.06
CA ILE A 734 8.25 -1.18 -46.34
C ILE A 734 7.83 -2.62 -46.07
N GLN A 735 8.74 -3.56 -46.33
CA GLN A 735 8.49 -4.99 -46.22
C GLN A 735 9.63 -5.73 -45.52
N GLY A 736 9.30 -6.40 -44.42
CA GLY A 736 10.16 -7.38 -43.76
C GLY A 736 9.78 -8.82 -44.15
N GLU A 737 10.76 -9.71 -44.25
CA GLU A 737 10.56 -11.15 -44.44
C GLU A 737 11.15 -11.90 -43.24
N GLU A 738 10.41 -12.88 -42.70
CA GLU A 738 10.83 -13.73 -41.56
C GLU A 738 11.14 -12.96 -40.27
N ILE A 739 10.31 -11.97 -39.87
CA ILE A 739 10.45 -11.23 -38.60
C ILE A 739 9.49 -11.79 -37.55
N ASP A 740 9.97 -12.68 -36.68
CA ASP A 740 9.17 -13.42 -35.69
C ASP A 740 9.31 -12.84 -34.27
N ASP A 741 8.26 -12.14 -33.80
CA ASP A 741 8.28 -11.49 -32.49
C ASP A 741 8.31 -12.50 -31.32
N GLY A 742 7.90 -13.74 -31.56
CA GLY A 742 7.89 -14.82 -30.58
C GLY A 742 9.28 -15.41 -30.34
N LEU A 743 10.26 -15.05 -31.17
CA LEU A 743 11.69 -15.22 -30.93
C LEU A 743 12.39 -13.92 -30.53
N SER A 744 11.62 -12.87 -30.19
CA SER A 744 12.11 -11.51 -29.91
C SER A 744 12.77 -10.82 -31.11
N GLU A 745 12.41 -11.22 -32.33
CA GLU A 745 12.86 -10.53 -33.54
C GLU A 745 11.99 -9.31 -33.81
N SER A 746 12.61 -8.24 -34.30
CA SER A 746 11.89 -7.04 -34.66
C SER A 746 12.65 -6.26 -35.73
N LEU A 747 11.88 -5.48 -36.49
CA LEU A 747 12.41 -4.55 -37.47
C LEU A 747 11.94 -3.15 -37.09
N VAL A 748 12.91 -2.32 -36.72
CA VAL A 748 12.70 -0.96 -36.21
C VAL A 748 13.09 0.04 -37.30
N TYR A 749 12.17 0.92 -37.64
CA TYR A 749 12.37 2.06 -38.52
C TYR A 749 12.44 3.31 -37.67
N THR A 750 13.56 4.02 -37.70
CA THR A 750 13.74 5.27 -36.98
C THR A 750 13.73 6.40 -38.00
N PHE A 751 12.71 7.24 -37.93
CA PHE A 751 12.59 8.49 -38.66
C PHE A 751 13.20 9.59 -37.80
N THR A 752 14.24 10.25 -38.29
CA THR A 752 14.96 11.31 -37.57
C THR A 752 14.81 12.59 -38.35
N PHE A 753 14.37 13.65 -37.68
CA PHE A 753 14.31 14.98 -38.28
C PHE A 753 15.67 15.66 -38.12
N SER A 754 16.09 16.47 -39.10
CA SER A 754 17.34 17.22 -39.04
C SER A 754 17.35 18.28 -37.92
N GLU A 755 16.16 18.68 -37.47
CA GLU A 755 15.87 19.53 -36.31
C GLU A 755 14.50 19.16 -35.72
N PRO A 756 14.20 19.48 -34.45
CA PRO A 756 12.90 19.16 -33.85
C PRO A 756 11.73 19.80 -34.61
N VAL A 757 10.64 19.05 -34.78
CA VAL A 757 9.39 19.50 -35.44
C VAL A 757 8.18 19.19 -34.57
N THR A 758 7.01 19.74 -34.91
CA THR A 758 5.75 19.44 -34.22
C THR A 758 4.64 19.00 -35.15
N GLY A 759 3.52 18.58 -34.57
CA GLY A 759 2.33 18.18 -35.31
C GLY A 759 2.61 17.05 -36.29
N VAL A 760 3.51 16.13 -35.95
CA VAL A 760 3.90 15.01 -36.82
C VAL A 760 2.70 14.10 -36.98
N LYS A 761 2.13 14.09 -38.19
CA LYS A 761 0.97 13.27 -38.56
C LYS A 761 1.38 12.35 -39.67
N PHE A 762 0.98 11.09 -39.60
CA PHE A 762 1.16 10.14 -40.68
C PHE A 762 0.13 9.03 -40.65
N ARG A 763 -0.05 8.37 -41.79
CA ARG A 763 -0.89 7.19 -41.94
C ARG A 763 -0.03 5.97 -42.15
N TRP A 764 -0.35 4.91 -41.41
CA TRP A 764 0.15 3.57 -41.73
C TRP A 764 -0.96 2.69 -42.33
N SER A 765 -0.62 1.74 -43.19
CA SER A 765 -1.60 0.84 -43.83
C SER A 765 -1.02 -0.54 -44.12
N GLY A 766 -1.86 -1.56 -44.25
CA GLY A 766 -1.43 -2.90 -44.72
C GLY A 766 -1.18 -3.95 -43.64
N ILE A 767 -1.44 -3.65 -42.37
CA ILE A 767 -1.34 -4.59 -41.24
C ILE A 767 -2.34 -5.75 -41.43
N ASP A 768 -1.86 -7.00 -41.48
CA ASP A 768 -2.67 -8.21 -41.65
C ASP A 768 -2.19 -9.40 -40.79
N SER A 769 -2.88 -10.55 -40.85
CA SER A 769 -2.50 -11.88 -40.32
C SER A 769 -1.27 -11.97 -39.38
N GLY A 770 -1.41 -11.52 -38.13
CA GLY A 770 -0.36 -11.61 -37.11
C GLY A 770 0.64 -10.45 -37.08
N ASP A 771 0.52 -9.44 -37.93
CA ASP A 771 1.30 -8.21 -37.84
C ASP A 771 1.09 -7.50 -36.50
N LYS A 772 2.21 -7.09 -35.91
CA LYS A 772 2.30 -6.23 -34.76
C LYS A 772 3.12 -4.99 -35.12
N VAL A 773 2.59 -3.82 -34.78
CA VAL A 773 3.30 -2.56 -34.96
C VAL A 773 3.22 -1.69 -33.72
N THR A 774 4.30 -1.02 -33.38
CA THR A 774 4.49 -0.18 -32.18
C THR A 774 5.14 1.14 -32.58
N VAL A 775 4.68 2.27 -32.05
CA VAL A 775 5.24 3.60 -32.34
C VAL A 775 5.83 4.21 -31.07
N ASN A 776 7.00 4.82 -31.16
CA ASN A 776 7.64 5.60 -30.10
C ASN A 776 8.14 6.93 -30.67
N ALA A 777 8.14 7.99 -29.87
CA ALA A 777 8.66 9.29 -30.25
C ALA A 777 9.75 9.73 -29.28
N THR A 778 10.60 10.66 -29.70
CA THR A 778 11.66 11.24 -28.88
C THR A 778 11.88 12.67 -29.33
N GLY A 779 11.90 13.59 -28.38
CA GLY A 779 12.32 14.97 -28.54
C GLY A 779 12.39 15.69 -27.18
N PRO A 780 12.64 17.01 -27.17
CA PRO A 780 12.52 17.82 -25.96
C PRO A 780 11.10 17.77 -25.40
N GLY A 781 10.95 17.73 -24.08
CA GLY A 781 9.63 17.60 -23.43
C GLY A 781 9.06 16.18 -23.44
N SER A 782 7.79 16.06 -23.04
CA SER A 782 7.02 14.81 -23.09
C SER A 782 6.30 14.71 -24.43
N GLN A 783 6.53 13.64 -25.20
CA GLN A 783 5.80 13.39 -26.43
C GLN A 783 4.56 12.53 -26.15
N ILE A 784 3.42 12.96 -26.66
CA ILE A 784 2.17 12.20 -26.61
C ILE A 784 1.94 11.60 -28.00
N ILE A 785 1.66 10.29 -28.05
CA ILE A 785 1.41 9.58 -29.31
C ILE A 785 -0.05 9.16 -29.33
N ASN A 786 -0.81 9.77 -30.23
CA ASN A 786 -2.22 9.52 -30.43
C ASN A 786 -2.44 8.60 -31.63
N LEU A 787 -2.99 7.42 -31.36
CA LEU A 787 -3.40 6.47 -32.40
C LEU A 787 -4.89 6.62 -32.69
N GLY A 788 -5.20 6.96 -33.94
CA GLY A 788 -6.56 6.94 -34.45
C GLY A 788 -7.19 5.54 -34.42
N SER A 789 -8.51 5.51 -34.62
CA SER A 789 -9.24 4.26 -34.80
C SER A 789 -8.79 3.55 -36.08
N LEU A 790 -8.50 2.25 -36.01
CA LEU A 790 -8.22 1.44 -37.20
C LEU A 790 -9.47 1.39 -38.10
N MET A 791 -9.43 2.12 -39.22
CA MET A 791 -10.54 2.18 -40.15
C MET A 791 -10.60 0.90 -41.00
N SER A 792 -11.76 0.24 -40.96
CA SER A 792 -12.03 -1.03 -41.64
C SER A 792 -12.75 -0.81 -42.99
N PRO A 793 -12.47 -1.61 -44.03
CA PRO A 793 -13.40 -1.81 -45.14
C PRO A 793 -14.63 -2.59 -44.65
N THR A 794 -15.73 -2.48 -45.38
CA THR A 794 -17.10 -2.93 -45.04
C THR A 794 -17.31 -4.44 -44.80
N THR A 795 -16.26 -5.23 -44.57
CA THR A 795 -16.33 -6.70 -44.43
C THR A 795 -15.65 -7.31 -43.20
N PHE A 796 -15.06 -6.55 -42.27
CA PHE A 796 -14.47 -7.10 -41.03
C PHE A 796 -15.12 -6.51 -39.76
N PRO A 797 -15.59 -7.32 -38.79
CA PRO A 797 -16.19 -6.83 -37.54
C PRO A 797 -15.11 -6.41 -36.52
N SER A 798 -15.47 -5.45 -35.64
CA SER A 798 -14.70 -4.80 -34.57
C SER A 798 -14.17 -5.69 -33.43
N GLY A 799 -13.91 -6.98 -33.68
CA GLY A 799 -13.45 -7.95 -32.66
C GLY A 799 -12.23 -8.77 -33.07
N SER A 800 -11.38 -8.27 -33.97
CA SER A 800 -10.28 -9.04 -34.60
C SER A 800 -8.87 -8.47 -34.37
N TYR A 801 -8.73 -7.48 -33.49
CA TYR A 801 -7.46 -6.82 -33.12
C TYR A 801 -7.40 -6.67 -31.60
N THR A 802 -6.20 -6.70 -31.01
CA THR A 802 -5.99 -6.29 -29.61
C THR A 802 -5.07 -5.08 -29.57
N THR A 803 -5.51 -4.05 -28.86
CA THR A 803 -4.72 -2.88 -28.46
C THR A 803 -4.36 -3.02 -26.99
N THR A 804 -3.27 -2.38 -26.56
CA THR A 804 -2.85 -2.37 -25.14
C THR A 804 -3.72 -1.46 -24.25
N SER A 805 -4.62 -0.66 -24.83
CA SER A 805 -5.63 0.14 -24.13
C SER A 805 -6.99 0.07 -24.85
N SER A 806 -8.08 -0.13 -24.11
CA SER A 806 -9.44 -0.23 -24.64
C SER A 806 -10.22 1.09 -24.43
N GLY A 807 -10.37 1.89 -25.48
CA GLY A 807 -11.08 3.17 -25.49
C GLY A 807 -10.97 3.80 -26.88
N SER A 808 -11.91 4.64 -27.29
CA SER A 808 -11.86 5.31 -28.60
C SER A 808 -11.04 6.59 -28.45
N SER A 809 -9.87 6.64 -29.09
CA SER A 809 -8.73 7.56 -28.87
C SER A 809 -7.69 6.93 -27.93
N HIS A 810 -6.54 6.57 -28.49
CA HIS A 810 -5.51 5.79 -27.80
C HIS A 810 -4.34 6.71 -27.46
N VAL A 811 -4.41 7.35 -26.28
CA VAL A 811 -3.34 8.15 -25.68
C VAL A 811 -2.43 7.21 -24.87
N ILE A 812 -1.10 7.29 -25.04
CA ILE A 812 -0.14 6.80 -24.04
C ILE A 812 0.90 7.90 -23.80
N VAL A 813 0.95 8.39 -22.56
CA VAL A 813 1.93 9.37 -22.06
C VAL A 813 3.24 8.65 -21.72
N ASN A 814 4.36 9.15 -22.22
CA ASN A 814 5.66 8.50 -22.07
C ASN A 814 6.31 8.79 -20.70
N ASN A 815 5.89 8.08 -19.64
CA ASN A 815 6.79 7.77 -18.51
C ASN A 815 6.45 6.48 -17.71
N ASP A 816 5.58 5.59 -18.23
CA ASP A 816 5.44 4.22 -17.72
C ASP A 816 5.24 3.19 -18.86
N SER A 817 6.36 2.55 -19.21
CA SER A 817 6.57 1.18 -19.69
C SER A 817 5.72 0.46 -20.76
N THR A 818 4.76 1.06 -21.48
CA THR A 818 4.21 0.38 -22.69
C THR A 818 4.02 1.29 -23.90
N SER A 819 4.96 1.26 -24.84
CA SER A 819 4.78 1.80 -26.19
C SER A 819 3.46 1.30 -26.81
N PRO A 820 2.62 2.17 -27.41
CA PRO A 820 1.33 1.73 -27.90
C PRO A 820 1.49 0.75 -29.07
N SER A 821 0.73 -0.35 -29.04
CA SER A 821 0.85 -1.42 -30.04
C SER A 821 -0.49 -1.92 -30.56
N ILE A 822 -0.54 -2.25 -31.86
CA ILE A 822 -1.69 -2.91 -32.51
C ILE A 822 -1.25 -4.29 -32.99
N THR A 823 -2.04 -5.34 -32.65
CA THR A 823 -1.84 -6.71 -33.15
C THR A 823 -3.09 -7.22 -33.89
N SER A 824 -2.91 -7.78 -35.10
CA SER A 824 -4.00 -8.30 -35.96
C SER A 824 -4.20 -9.82 -35.85
N TYR A 825 -5.46 -10.28 -35.72
CA TYR A 825 -5.80 -11.72 -35.54
C TYR A 825 -6.62 -12.36 -36.67
N THR A 826 -6.87 -11.66 -37.77
CA THR A 826 -7.70 -12.21 -38.88
C THR A 826 -6.90 -12.63 -40.11
N ASN A 827 -7.17 -13.85 -40.60
CA ASN A 827 -6.67 -14.34 -41.89
C ASN A 827 -7.27 -13.54 -43.05
N GLY A 828 -6.44 -12.76 -43.75
CA GLY A 828 -6.80 -12.01 -44.94
C GLY A 828 -5.60 -11.74 -45.84
N SER A 829 -5.81 -11.55 -47.14
CA SER A 829 -4.78 -11.01 -48.03
C SER A 829 -4.72 -9.50 -47.83
N GLY A 830 -3.62 -8.96 -47.30
CA GLY A 830 -3.42 -7.53 -47.07
C GLY A 830 -3.82 -6.69 -48.29
N ASP A 831 -4.98 -6.03 -48.21
CA ASP A 831 -5.34 -4.97 -49.14
C ASP A 831 -4.76 -3.67 -48.59
N THR A 832 -3.60 -3.31 -49.14
CA THR A 832 -2.78 -2.17 -48.77
C THR A 832 -3.46 -0.81 -48.93
N THR A 833 -4.69 -0.76 -49.45
CA THR A 833 -5.41 0.50 -49.71
C THR A 833 -6.62 0.73 -48.79
N LEU A 834 -6.96 -0.23 -47.90
CA LEU A 834 -8.25 -0.20 -47.21
C LEU A 834 -8.20 -0.36 -45.67
N ASN A 835 -7.12 -0.88 -45.08
CA ASN A 835 -6.93 -0.97 -43.62
C ASN A 835 -5.84 0.01 -43.18
N TYR A 836 -6.21 1.06 -42.45
CA TYR A 836 -5.26 2.08 -42.00
C TYR A 836 -5.63 2.69 -40.65
N SER A 837 -4.65 3.29 -40.00
CA SER A 837 -4.88 4.25 -38.91
C SER A 837 -4.03 5.49 -39.12
N ASP A 838 -4.50 6.60 -38.58
CA ASP A 838 -3.78 7.87 -38.54
C ASP A 838 -3.06 7.96 -37.19
N ILE A 839 -1.83 8.44 -37.21
CA ILE A 839 -0.98 8.67 -36.04
C ILE A 839 -0.73 10.16 -35.95
N VAL A 840 -0.85 10.70 -34.74
CA VAL A 840 -0.44 12.05 -34.39
C VAL A 840 0.59 11.95 -33.27
N ILE A 841 1.71 12.64 -33.40
CA ILE A 841 2.70 12.80 -32.33
C ILE A 841 2.72 14.27 -31.96
N GLU A 842 2.46 14.55 -30.71
CA GLU A 842 2.38 15.89 -30.11
C GLU A 842 3.65 16.21 -29.32
N GLY A 843 3.91 17.51 -29.16
CA GLY A 843 5.14 18.06 -28.61
C GLY A 843 6.30 18.06 -29.60
N LEU A 844 7.47 18.50 -29.14
CA LEU A 844 8.68 18.56 -29.97
C LEU A 844 9.18 17.14 -30.28
N VAL A 845 9.34 16.85 -31.56
CA VAL A 845 9.77 15.53 -32.07
C VAL A 845 11.09 15.67 -32.81
N SER A 846 12.16 15.14 -32.23
CA SER A 846 13.45 14.99 -32.93
C SER A 846 13.53 13.68 -33.73
N SER A 847 12.82 12.65 -33.29
CA SER A 847 12.70 11.38 -34.02
C SER A 847 11.47 10.57 -33.59
N PHE A 848 11.02 9.66 -34.44
CA PHE A 848 10.07 8.62 -34.05
C PHE A 848 10.44 7.27 -34.63
N GLN A 849 10.11 6.21 -33.90
CA GLN A 849 10.40 4.83 -34.23
C GLN A 849 9.10 4.06 -34.49
N ILE A 850 9.07 3.32 -35.59
CA ILE A 850 8.05 2.31 -35.87
C ILE A 850 8.71 0.94 -35.74
N THR A 851 8.29 0.15 -34.76
CA THR A 851 8.75 -1.24 -34.58
C THR A 851 7.71 -2.20 -35.12
N THR A 852 8.13 -3.08 -36.03
CA THR A 852 7.29 -4.12 -36.64
C THR A 852 7.75 -5.52 -36.26
N GLY A 853 6.80 -6.45 -36.13
CA GLY A 853 7.04 -7.90 -35.95
C GLY A 853 5.81 -8.73 -36.30
N LYS A 854 5.94 -10.05 -36.43
CA LYS A 854 4.79 -10.96 -36.53
C LYS A 854 4.61 -11.80 -35.26
N ALA A 855 3.41 -11.70 -34.69
CA ALA A 855 2.91 -12.48 -33.56
C ALA A 855 2.73 -13.96 -33.90
N ARG A 856 3.42 -14.86 -33.16
CA ARG A 856 3.22 -16.32 -33.27
C ARG A 856 1.81 -16.71 -32.84
N GLN A 857 0.99 -17.24 -33.76
CA GLN A 857 -0.40 -17.61 -33.44
C GLN A 857 -0.67 -19.09 -33.12
N ASP A 858 0.18 -20.06 -33.46
CA ASP A 858 -0.15 -21.48 -33.22
C ASP A 858 1.01 -22.44 -32.90
N GLY A 859 2.24 -21.93 -32.74
CA GLY A 859 3.41 -22.76 -32.42
C GLY A 859 3.92 -23.61 -33.58
N ASP A 860 3.48 -23.37 -34.83
CA ASP A 860 4.03 -23.98 -36.03
C ASP A 860 5.04 -23.04 -36.73
N VAL A 861 6.16 -23.60 -37.20
CA VAL A 861 7.33 -22.90 -37.77
C VAL A 861 7.11 -22.45 -39.24
N ALA A 862 5.88 -22.53 -39.75
CA ALA A 862 5.60 -22.42 -41.19
C ALA A 862 4.95 -21.11 -41.64
N ASN A 863 4.61 -20.18 -40.74
CA ASN A 863 3.95 -18.91 -41.07
C ASN A 863 4.91 -17.69 -41.04
N ASN A 864 6.09 -17.82 -41.67
CA ASN A 864 6.96 -16.69 -42.00
C ASN A 864 6.40 -15.89 -43.19
N GLY A 865 5.27 -15.21 -42.97
CA GLY A 865 4.68 -14.30 -43.95
C GLY A 865 5.45 -12.97 -44.06
N LEU A 866 5.22 -12.23 -45.12
CA LEU A 866 5.76 -10.87 -45.29
C LEU A 866 5.01 -9.91 -44.35
N ILE A 867 5.73 -9.09 -43.59
CA ILE A 867 5.15 -7.89 -42.95
C ILE A 867 5.21 -6.81 -44.00
N THR A 868 4.07 -6.30 -44.47
CA THR A 868 4.04 -5.20 -45.44
C THR A 868 3.26 -4.05 -44.86
N PHE A 869 3.89 -2.91 -44.64
CA PHE A 869 3.16 -1.70 -44.31
C PHE A 869 3.54 -0.56 -45.25
N LEU A 870 2.60 0.36 -45.44
CA LEU A 870 2.82 1.61 -46.15
C LEU A 870 2.74 2.75 -45.16
N LEU A 871 3.67 3.70 -45.29
CA LEU A 871 3.64 4.99 -44.64
C LEU A 871 3.25 6.03 -45.68
N SER A 872 2.18 6.77 -45.42
CA SER A 872 1.68 7.84 -46.29
C SER A 872 1.13 9.01 -45.49
N ASN A 873 0.73 10.09 -46.15
CA ASN A 873 0.14 11.27 -45.52
C ASN A 873 1.01 11.89 -44.42
N VAL A 874 2.34 11.84 -44.58
CA VAL A 874 3.25 12.46 -43.61
C VAL A 874 3.13 13.98 -43.72
N THR A 875 2.81 14.65 -42.61
CA THR A 875 2.84 16.11 -42.45
C THR A 875 3.46 16.46 -41.11
N TYR A 876 4.16 17.57 -41.02
CA TYR A 876 4.64 18.16 -39.76
C TYR A 876 4.71 19.68 -39.93
N CYS A 877 4.90 20.39 -38.83
CA CYS A 877 5.13 21.82 -38.79
C CYS A 877 6.56 22.10 -38.34
N THR A 878 7.17 23.11 -38.93
CA THR A 878 8.39 23.74 -38.45
C THR A 878 8.02 24.95 -37.62
N TYR A 879 8.86 25.25 -36.63
CA TYR A 879 8.70 26.42 -35.77
C TYR A 879 9.53 27.58 -36.32
N GLU A 880 8.98 28.78 -36.24
CA GLU A 880 9.76 30.01 -36.22
C GLU A 880 10.10 30.32 -34.76
N ASP A 881 11.35 30.72 -34.55
CA ASP A 881 11.96 31.15 -33.29
C ASP A 881 12.78 32.38 -33.72
N THR A 882 12.19 33.55 -33.52
CA THR A 882 12.65 34.77 -34.19
C THR A 882 13.88 35.37 -33.51
N ASP A 883 13.99 35.26 -32.18
CA ASP A 883 15.10 35.77 -31.38
C ASP A 883 16.20 34.72 -31.11
N GLY A 884 15.88 33.42 -31.24
CA GLY A 884 16.79 32.29 -31.13
C GLY A 884 17.02 31.82 -29.69
N ASP A 885 16.05 32.00 -28.79
CA ASP A 885 16.15 31.63 -27.38
C ASP A 885 15.70 30.19 -27.06
N ASP A 886 15.29 29.44 -28.10
CA ASP A 886 14.71 28.09 -28.07
C ASP A 886 13.24 28.03 -27.56
N ILE A 887 12.55 29.17 -27.41
CA ILE A 887 11.10 29.28 -27.22
C ILE A 887 10.48 29.65 -28.58
N PRO A 888 9.60 28.80 -29.16
CA PRO A 888 8.98 29.14 -30.42
C PRO A 888 7.95 30.27 -30.26
N ASN A 889 7.89 31.20 -31.22
CA ASN A 889 7.04 32.39 -31.20
C ASN A 889 5.62 32.20 -30.61
N HIS A 890 4.82 31.22 -31.05
CA HIS A 890 3.47 30.92 -30.50
C HIS A 890 3.40 30.44 -29.02
N LEU A 891 4.51 30.49 -28.31
CA LEU A 891 4.64 30.17 -26.88
C LEU A 891 5.51 31.22 -26.17
N ASP A 892 5.86 32.29 -26.89
CA ASP A 892 6.77 33.33 -26.48
C ASP A 892 6.00 34.65 -26.42
N LEU A 893 6.02 35.30 -25.27
CA LEU A 893 5.26 36.52 -25.05
C LEU A 893 5.98 37.77 -25.60
N ASP A 894 7.24 37.66 -26.02
CA ASP A 894 8.08 38.69 -26.64
C ASP A 894 8.97 38.05 -27.72
N SER A 895 8.33 37.56 -28.78
CA SER A 895 8.90 36.78 -29.88
C SER A 895 10.19 37.31 -30.51
N ASP A 896 10.48 38.61 -30.41
CA ASP A 896 11.70 39.21 -30.97
C ASP A 896 12.66 39.84 -29.93
N ASP A 897 12.42 39.59 -28.64
CA ASP A 897 13.18 40.02 -27.45
C ASP A 897 13.55 41.52 -27.53
N ASP A 898 12.61 42.33 -28.00
CA ASP A 898 12.80 43.77 -28.14
C ASP A 898 12.30 44.56 -26.92
N GLY A 899 11.72 43.85 -25.95
CA GLY A 899 11.21 44.38 -24.69
C GLY A 899 9.77 44.88 -24.77
N CYS A 900 9.04 44.50 -25.82
CA CYS A 900 7.63 44.80 -26.02
C CYS A 900 6.88 43.50 -26.27
N SER A 901 5.87 43.21 -25.46
CA SER A 901 5.11 41.97 -25.65
C SER A 901 4.41 41.92 -27.00
N ASP A 902 4.26 40.70 -27.53
CA ASP A 902 3.61 40.45 -28.81
C ASP A 902 2.16 40.96 -28.80
N ALA A 903 1.50 40.91 -27.64
CA ALA A 903 0.21 41.56 -27.40
C ALA A 903 0.23 43.07 -27.66
N ASN A 904 1.20 43.82 -27.10
CA ASN A 904 1.29 45.26 -27.32
C ASN A 904 1.45 45.59 -28.82
N GLU A 905 2.12 44.71 -29.55
CA GLU A 905 2.36 44.84 -30.97
C GLU A 905 1.15 44.45 -31.83
N ALA A 906 0.47 43.35 -31.48
CA ALA A 906 -0.75 42.84 -32.09
C ALA A 906 -1.89 43.85 -31.98
N TYR A 907 -2.08 44.39 -30.76
CA TYR A 907 -3.12 45.36 -30.45
C TYR A 907 -2.74 46.78 -30.85
N ASN A 908 -1.44 47.07 -31.06
CA ASN A 908 -0.90 48.41 -31.23
C ASN A 908 -1.46 49.34 -30.12
N ASP A 909 -1.34 48.88 -28.87
CA ASP A 909 -1.69 49.58 -27.63
C ASP A 909 -0.56 49.31 -26.63
N SER A 910 -0.13 50.34 -25.89
CA SER A 910 0.96 50.22 -24.90
C SER A 910 0.48 49.74 -23.54
N ASN A 911 -0.76 49.23 -23.45
CA ASN A 911 -1.38 48.72 -22.23
C ASN A 911 -2.09 47.37 -22.52
N ALA A 912 -1.67 46.69 -23.58
CA ALA A 912 -2.25 45.44 -23.97
C ALA A 912 -1.55 44.33 -23.18
N ASP A 913 -2.33 43.57 -22.42
CA ASP A 913 -1.81 42.60 -21.46
C ASP A 913 -1.56 41.27 -22.17
N GLY A 914 -0.28 40.89 -22.28
CA GLY A 914 0.19 39.62 -22.83
C GLY A 914 1.16 38.95 -21.86
N GLY A 915 0.82 38.89 -20.57
CA GLY A 915 1.59 38.11 -19.60
C GLY A 915 2.90 38.73 -19.10
N ASP A 916 3.12 40.05 -19.30
CA ASP A 916 4.32 40.78 -18.85
C ASP A 916 4.41 41.00 -17.32
N GLY A 917 3.56 40.34 -16.53
CA GLY A 917 3.52 40.48 -15.08
C GLY A 917 2.93 41.81 -14.59
N GLY A 918 2.11 42.47 -15.42
CA GLY A 918 1.47 43.74 -15.09
C GLY A 918 2.41 44.94 -15.20
N GLN A 919 3.47 44.81 -15.99
CA GLN A 919 4.36 45.93 -16.30
C GLN A 919 3.59 46.99 -17.11
N PHE A 920 2.63 46.58 -17.96
CA PHE A 920 1.72 47.48 -18.68
C PHE A 920 0.28 46.95 -18.81
N GLY A 921 -0.50 46.95 -17.73
CA GLY A 921 -1.89 46.47 -17.75
C GLY A 921 -2.36 46.15 -16.33
N MET A 922 -3.64 45.85 -16.13
CA MET A 922 -4.16 45.49 -14.79
C MET A 922 -4.82 44.11 -14.72
N THR A 923 -4.88 43.34 -15.81
CA THR A 923 -5.68 42.11 -15.82
C THR A 923 -5.10 41.04 -16.73
N ASP A 924 -4.21 40.25 -16.14
CA ASP A 924 -3.85 38.91 -16.59
C ASP A 924 -4.78 37.89 -15.88
N PRO A 925 -5.38 36.90 -16.60
CA PRO A 925 -5.32 36.66 -18.05
C PRO A 925 -6.45 37.32 -18.86
N ALA A 926 -6.24 37.45 -20.17
CA ALA A 926 -7.18 38.02 -21.13
C ALA A 926 -8.51 37.23 -21.18
N THR A 927 -9.64 37.89 -21.46
CA THR A 927 -10.92 37.16 -21.55
C THR A 927 -11.05 36.39 -22.85
N VAL A 928 -11.00 35.06 -22.81
CA VAL A 928 -11.18 34.19 -23.98
C VAL A 928 -12.60 33.62 -24.16
N ASP A 929 -12.88 33.05 -25.33
CA ASP A 929 -14.05 32.20 -25.55
C ASP A 929 -13.75 30.71 -25.27
N GLY A 930 -14.73 29.84 -25.48
CA GLY A 930 -14.57 28.40 -25.19
C GLY A 930 -13.66 27.63 -26.16
N SER A 931 -12.92 28.34 -27.01
CA SER A 931 -11.86 27.81 -27.89
C SER A 931 -10.52 28.52 -27.66
N GLY A 932 -10.37 29.23 -26.54
CA GLY A 932 -9.13 29.94 -26.19
C GLY A 932 -8.95 31.27 -26.93
N LEU A 933 -9.91 31.67 -27.77
CA LEU A 933 -9.75 32.89 -28.56
C LEU A 933 -10.00 34.15 -27.70
N VAL A 934 -9.03 35.07 -27.61
CA VAL A 934 -9.19 36.37 -26.96
C VAL A 934 -10.42 37.14 -27.50
N THR A 935 -11.31 37.56 -26.59
CA THR A 935 -12.60 38.21 -26.91
C THR A 935 -12.64 39.70 -26.65
N GLU A 936 -11.49 40.30 -26.31
CA GLU A 936 -11.41 41.71 -25.97
C GLU A 936 -11.83 42.65 -27.11
N THR A 937 -12.29 43.85 -26.75
CA THR A 937 -12.86 44.79 -27.72
C THR A 937 -11.75 45.54 -28.46
N GLY A 938 -11.33 45.05 -29.62
CA GLY A 938 -10.28 45.67 -30.43
C GLY A 938 -9.46 44.67 -31.25
N VAL A 939 -9.55 43.40 -30.89
CA VAL A 939 -8.81 42.29 -31.51
C VAL A 939 -9.20 42.12 -32.98
N ASP A 940 -8.21 42.08 -33.87
CA ASP A 940 -8.40 41.83 -35.30
C ASP A 940 -7.46 40.71 -35.79
N TYR A 941 -7.88 39.46 -35.56
CA TYR A 941 -7.26 38.24 -36.09
C TYR A 941 -7.18 38.16 -37.63
N THR A 942 -7.64 39.19 -38.37
CA THR A 942 -7.50 39.21 -39.83
C THR A 942 -6.24 39.91 -40.31
N LEU A 943 -5.41 40.43 -39.40
CA LEU A 943 -4.19 41.16 -39.75
C LEU A 943 -3.07 40.28 -40.30
N GLY A 944 -2.98 38.99 -39.94
CA GLY A 944 -2.11 37.95 -40.50
C GLY A 944 -0.62 38.27 -40.53
N THR A 945 0.25 37.50 -39.87
CA THR A 945 1.70 37.78 -39.67
C THR A 945 1.94 39.28 -39.52
N ASN A 946 1.61 39.87 -38.37
CA ASN A 946 1.95 41.27 -38.12
C ASN A 946 3.49 41.33 -38.18
N PRO A 947 4.10 41.98 -39.19
CA PRO A 947 5.56 41.95 -39.29
C PRO A 947 6.23 42.67 -38.12
N ARG A 948 5.48 43.40 -37.28
CA ARG A 948 5.99 44.07 -36.07
C ARG A 948 6.56 43.04 -35.09
N VAL A 949 5.79 41.98 -34.82
CA VAL A 949 6.03 40.84 -33.88
C VAL A 949 7.25 39.98 -34.26
N THR A 950 7.78 40.20 -35.46
CA THR A 950 8.87 39.38 -36.02
C THR A 950 10.00 40.24 -36.63
N ASN A 951 10.03 41.57 -36.39
CA ASN A 951 11.12 42.41 -36.92
C ASN A 951 11.56 43.63 -36.06
N ASP A 952 12.87 43.64 -35.78
CA ASP A 952 13.77 44.73 -35.28
C ASP A 952 13.79 46.04 -36.10
N ALA A 953 12.66 46.61 -36.56
CA ALA A 953 12.74 47.85 -37.35
C ALA A 953 11.60 48.86 -37.23
N THR A 954 11.83 49.79 -36.30
CA THR A 954 11.78 51.27 -36.47
C THR A 954 10.53 52.05 -36.08
N THR A 955 9.52 51.46 -35.45
CA THR A 955 8.50 52.19 -34.67
C THR A 955 7.80 51.26 -33.68
N ASN A 956 8.48 50.90 -32.59
CA ASN A 956 7.89 50.15 -31.49
C ASN A 956 6.99 51.10 -30.67
N ILE A 957 5.79 50.63 -30.30
CA ILE A 957 4.82 51.37 -29.48
C ILE A 957 5.23 51.40 -28.00
N CYS A 958 6.15 50.53 -27.59
CA CYS A 958 6.70 50.35 -26.25
C CYS A 958 7.91 51.24 -25.89
N ASP A 959 8.27 52.23 -26.72
CA ASP A 959 9.26 53.25 -26.34
C ASP A 959 8.68 54.23 -25.28
N ALA A 960 8.45 53.73 -24.06
CA ALA A 960 8.31 54.49 -22.82
C ALA A 960 9.57 54.25 -21.95
N PRO A 961 10.21 55.29 -21.37
CA PRO A 961 11.54 55.16 -20.78
C PRO A 961 11.56 54.44 -19.42
N VAL A 962 12.41 53.42 -19.29
CA VAL A 962 12.69 52.65 -18.06
C VAL A 962 13.33 53.50 -16.96
N VAL A 963 12.85 53.36 -15.71
CA VAL A 963 13.44 53.94 -14.49
C VAL A 963 14.60 53.06 -14.02
N ASN A 964 15.81 53.62 -13.87
CA ASN A 964 16.93 52.92 -13.25
C ASN A 964 16.77 52.90 -11.72
N VAL A 965 16.06 51.91 -11.19
CA VAL A 965 16.10 51.57 -9.76
C VAL A 965 17.50 51.01 -9.45
N LEU A 966 18.24 51.62 -8.51
CA LEU A 966 19.62 51.23 -8.21
C LEU A 966 19.76 50.40 -6.93
N HIS A 967 18.90 50.59 -5.94
CA HIS A 967 18.90 49.74 -4.76
C HIS A 967 18.54 48.29 -5.10
N GLN A 968 19.09 47.35 -4.34
CA GLN A 968 18.77 45.93 -4.51
C GLN A 968 17.41 45.63 -3.88
N ASN A 969 16.65 44.71 -4.47
CA ASN A 969 15.43 44.23 -3.83
C ASN A 969 15.75 43.61 -2.45
N PRO A 970 14.98 43.97 -1.41
CA PRO A 970 15.12 43.38 -0.08
C PRO A 970 15.02 41.85 -0.10
N ALA A 971 15.84 41.17 0.70
CA ALA A 971 15.82 39.72 0.81
C ALA A 971 14.60 39.24 1.65
N CYS A 972 13.40 39.13 1.06
CA CYS A 972 12.21 38.70 1.78
C CYS A 972 11.99 37.17 1.73
N SER A 973 11.35 36.61 2.77
CA SER A 973 10.84 35.21 2.75
C SER A 973 9.41 35.10 2.21
N SER A 974 8.79 36.24 1.91
CA SER A 974 7.39 36.40 1.52
C SER A 974 7.25 37.58 0.57
N THR A 975 6.48 38.60 0.91
CA THR A 975 6.12 39.76 0.08
C THR A 975 7.08 40.93 0.32
N ILE A 976 7.54 41.57 -0.77
CA ILE A 976 8.19 42.88 -0.77
C ILE A 976 7.08 43.93 -0.77
N TYR A 977 7.14 44.90 0.14
CA TYR A 977 6.23 46.04 0.17
C TYR A 977 6.93 47.26 -0.43
N ASN A 978 6.26 47.94 -1.35
CA ASN A 978 6.80 49.12 -2.03
C ASN A 978 6.11 50.41 -1.55
N LEU A 979 6.88 51.49 -1.39
CA LEU A 979 6.39 52.86 -1.22
C LEU A 979 6.53 53.63 -2.54
N VAL A 980 5.42 53.80 -3.26
CA VAL A 980 5.36 54.64 -4.46
C VAL A 980 4.92 56.05 -4.08
N TRP A 981 5.72 57.05 -4.45
CA TRP A 981 5.32 58.45 -4.40
C TRP A 981 4.57 58.79 -5.70
N ASP A 982 3.42 59.47 -5.62
CA ASP A 982 2.39 59.67 -6.68
C ASP A 982 2.86 59.52 -8.15
N GLY A 983 2.27 58.54 -8.85
CA GLY A 983 2.35 58.38 -10.31
C GLY A 983 0.99 58.74 -10.92
N PHE A 984 1.01 59.40 -12.07
CA PHE A 984 -0.14 60.04 -12.74
C PHE A 984 -1.30 59.08 -13.11
N VAL A 985 -2.08 58.57 -12.13
CA VAL A 985 -3.23 57.67 -12.36
C VAL A 985 -4.57 58.36 -12.02
N PRO A 986 -5.57 58.40 -12.92
CA PRO A 986 -6.83 59.15 -12.72
C PRO A 986 -7.83 58.59 -11.69
N ASN A 987 -7.44 57.64 -10.83
CA ASN A 987 -8.40 56.86 -10.01
C ASN A 987 -8.04 56.78 -8.50
N GLY A 988 -7.48 57.83 -7.91
CA GLY A 988 -7.65 58.26 -6.51
C GLY A 988 -7.94 57.24 -5.38
N ILE A 989 -7.14 56.17 -5.22
CA ILE A 989 -7.16 55.38 -3.98
C ILE A 989 -5.81 55.03 -3.33
N ASP A 990 -4.66 55.40 -3.89
CA ASP A 990 -3.38 55.44 -3.13
C ASP A 990 -2.69 56.80 -3.40
N GLU A 991 -2.71 57.70 -2.41
CA GLU A 991 -2.16 59.06 -2.56
C GLU A 991 -1.21 59.37 -1.38
N PHE A 992 0.11 59.30 -1.63
CA PHE A 992 1.18 59.78 -0.73
C PHE A 992 1.36 61.30 -0.86
N ASP A 993 0.32 62.08 -0.64
CA ASP A 993 0.45 63.53 -0.63
C ASP A 993 1.19 63.99 0.66
N TRP A 994 2.28 64.75 0.50
CA TRP A 994 3.00 65.34 1.64
C TRP A 994 2.23 66.55 2.17
N THR A 995 1.11 66.30 2.85
CA THR A 995 0.20 67.38 3.22
C THR A 995 0.41 67.86 4.68
N PRO A 996 0.59 69.17 4.91
CA PRO A 996 0.91 70.22 3.94
C PRO A 996 2.40 70.23 3.59
N ASP A 997 2.73 70.69 2.38
CA ASP A 997 4.09 71.07 1.97
C ASP A 997 4.83 71.79 3.10
N GLY A 998 6.05 71.34 3.39
CA GLY A 998 6.93 71.95 4.38
C GLY A 998 6.68 71.46 5.82
N ALA A 999 5.77 70.50 6.02
CA ALA A 999 5.66 69.80 7.28
C ALA A 999 6.99 69.11 7.61
N LEU A 1000 7.54 69.35 8.80
CA LEU A 1000 8.79 68.71 9.25
C LEU A 1000 8.57 67.28 9.77
N THR A 1001 7.33 66.83 9.88
CA THR A 1001 7.01 65.46 10.31
C THR A 1001 5.73 65.00 9.65
N ASN A 1002 5.77 63.83 9.02
CA ASN A 1002 4.59 63.17 8.47
C ASN A 1002 4.63 61.67 8.76
N THR A 1003 3.45 61.08 9.02
CA THR A 1003 3.26 59.65 9.32
C THR A 1003 2.30 59.06 8.31
N PHE A 1004 2.77 58.07 7.57
CA PHE A 1004 1.99 57.29 6.63
C PHE A 1004 1.54 55.99 7.29
N SER A 1005 0.23 55.78 7.42
CA SER A 1005 -0.32 54.65 8.18
C SER A 1005 -0.82 53.54 7.29
N ASN A 1006 -0.08 52.42 7.21
CA ASN A 1006 -0.44 51.22 6.44
C ASN A 1006 -0.93 51.51 5.01
N VAL A 1007 -0.19 52.37 4.34
CA VAL A 1007 -0.46 52.89 2.99
C VAL A 1007 -0.03 51.90 1.89
N ASP A 1008 0.86 50.96 2.23
CA ASP A 1008 1.42 49.92 1.39
C ASP A 1008 0.83 48.51 1.69
N GLY A 1009 -0.17 48.45 2.57
CA GLY A 1009 -0.77 47.19 3.02
C GLY A 1009 0.11 46.32 3.95
N SER A 1010 1.29 46.80 4.36
CA SER A 1010 2.25 46.06 5.19
C SER A 1010 1.86 45.90 6.66
N GLY A 1011 0.91 46.69 7.13
CA GLY A 1011 0.54 46.86 8.54
C GLY A 1011 1.47 47.78 9.33
N ILE A 1012 2.48 48.38 8.68
CA ILE A 1012 3.47 49.26 9.30
C ILE A 1012 3.11 50.73 9.07
N ASP A 1013 3.30 51.57 10.09
CA ASP A 1013 3.25 53.02 9.93
C ASP A 1013 4.68 53.54 9.76
N ILE A 1014 4.93 54.33 8.72
CA ILE A 1014 6.24 54.92 8.41
C ILE A 1014 6.20 56.41 8.72
N THR A 1015 7.10 56.89 9.58
CA THR A 1015 7.16 58.29 9.99
C THR A 1015 8.49 58.93 9.59
N HIS A 1016 8.43 59.97 8.75
CA HIS A 1016 9.58 60.80 8.37
C HIS A 1016 9.61 62.07 9.23
N THR A 1017 10.76 62.37 9.84
CA THR A 1017 10.97 63.55 10.70
C THR A 1017 12.23 64.30 10.29
N PHE A 1018 12.12 65.59 10.01
CA PHE A 1018 13.22 66.48 9.67
C PHE A 1018 13.64 67.36 10.86
N SER A 1019 14.93 67.43 11.13
CA SER A 1019 15.53 68.22 12.22
C SER A 1019 16.88 68.83 11.81
N GLY A 1020 17.54 69.56 12.72
CA GLY A 1020 18.78 70.28 12.41
C GLY A 1020 18.52 71.69 11.88
N GLU A 1021 19.16 72.06 10.77
CA GLU A 1021 19.07 73.39 10.16
C GLU A 1021 17.79 73.62 9.31
N THR A 1022 16.66 72.99 9.64
CA THR A 1022 15.42 73.00 8.82
C THR A 1022 14.86 74.38 8.47
N SER A 1023 15.26 75.45 9.16
CA SER A 1023 14.93 76.83 8.79
C SER A 1023 15.53 77.27 7.44
N THR A 1024 16.46 76.50 6.87
CA THR A 1024 17.07 76.76 5.56
C THR A 1024 16.29 76.12 4.41
N LEU A 1025 15.34 75.22 4.70
CA LEU A 1025 14.48 74.60 3.69
C LEU A 1025 13.63 75.64 2.96
N ASN A 1026 13.41 75.43 1.67
CA ASN A 1026 12.65 76.34 0.80
C ASN A 1026 12.04 75.60 -0.39
N GLY A 1027 11.18 76.26 -1.16
CA GLY A 1027 10.67 75.70 -2.42
C GLY A 1027 11.72 75.77 -3.54
N TRP A 1028 11.65 74.83 -4.48
CA TRP A 1028 12.48 74.85 -5.69
C TRP A 1028 12.22 76.11 -6.53
N PRO A 1029 13.22 76.69 -7.21
CA PRO A 1029 13.06 77.94 -7.96
C PRO A 1029 12.11 77.88 -9.17
N VAL A 1030 11.67 76.69 -9.58
CA VAL A 1030 11.00 76.39 -10.85
C VAL A 1030 9.51 76.03 -10.72
N THR A 1031 8.97 75.84 -9.51
CA THR A 1031 7.58 75.45 -9.26
C THR A 1031 6.74 76.53 -8.58
N THR A 1032 5.41 76.33 -8.53
CA THR A 1032 4.46 77.15 -7.75
C THR A 1032 4.13 76.54 -6.38
N SER A 1033 4.76 75.43 -5.98
CA SER A 1033 4.52 74.73 -4.70
C SER A 1033 5.16 75.45 -3.51
N LEU A 1034 4.65 75.13 -2.32
CA LEU A 1034 5.01 75.73 -1.04
C LEU A 1034 6.25 74.99 -0.46
N ASP A 1035 6.77 75.46 0.67
CA ASP A 1035 8.03 75.04 1.31
C ASP A 1035 8.35 73.52 1.21
N THR A 1036 9.60 73.10 0.96
CA THR A 1036 10.01 71.67 1.06
C THR A 1036 10.25 71.25 2.53
N PRO A 1037 10.08 69.96 2.92
CA PRO A 1037 9.88 68.77 2.09
C PRO A 1037 8.51 68.74 1.41
N SER A 1038 8.47 68.19 0.20
CA SER A 1038 7.25 67.99 -0.60
C SER A 1038 7.46 66.79 -1.52
N VAL A 1039 6.38 66.24 -2.07
CA VAL A 1039 6.45 65.21 -3.11
C VAL A 1039 6.29 65.91 -4.46
N ALA A 1040 7.30 65.78 -5.32
CA ALA A 1040 7.31 66.29 -6.70
C ALA A 1040 8.47 65.67 -7.49
N SER A 1041 8.60 66.03 -8.77
CA SER A 1041 9.60 65.47 -9.70
C SER A 1041 10.81 66.37 -9.96
N ASN A 1042 11.05 67.42 -9.16
CA ASN A 1042 12.16 68.34 -9.44
C ASN A 1042 13.53 67.76 -9.12
N ALA A 1043 13.64 66.84 -8.16
CA ALA A 1043 14.89 66.16 -7.83
C ALA A 1043 15.22 64.97 -8.76
N SER A 1044 14.23 64.44 -9.50
CA SER A 1044 14.41 63.28 -10.41
C SER A 1044 14.75 63.69 -11.86
N GLU A 1045 14.56 64.97 -12.23
CA GLU A 1045 14.95 65.69 -13.47
C GLU A 1045 14.88 64.98 -14.85
N ASN A 1046 14.39 63.74 -15.02
CA ASN A 1046 14.15 63.04 -16.31
C ASN A 1046 13.35 61.71 -16.19
N LEU A 1047 12.75 61.36 -15.04
CA LEU A 1047 12.17 60.02 -14.78
C LEU A 1047 10.63 59.95 -14.72
N GLU A 1048 9.93 61.07 -14.96
CA GLU A 1048 8.45 61.21 -14.84
C GLU A 1048 7.81 60.81 -13.48
N ASP A 1049 8.56 60.23 -12.53
CA ASP A 1049 8.12 59.90 -11.17
C ASP A 1049 8.31 61.05 -10.14
N GLU A 1050 7.38 61.11 -9.19
CA GLU A 1050 7.49 61.98 -8.01
C GLU A 1050 8.38 61.32 -6.94
N VAL A 1051 9.14 62.12 -6.19
CA VAL A 1051 9.96 61.66 -5.06
C VAL A 1051 9.75 62.59 -3.87
N LEU A 1052 10.09 62.14 -2.66
CA LEU A 1052 10.14 63.04 -1.51
C LEU A 1052 11.37 63.95 -1.66
N GLU A 1053 11.15 65.14 -2.18
CA GLU A 1053 12.18 66.12 -2.46
C GLU A 1053 12.35 67.12 -1.32
N TYR A 1054 13.60 67.60 -1.18
CA TYR A 1054 13.94 68.64 -0.22
C TYR A 1054 14.99 69.57 -0.79
N PHE A 1055 14.74 70.86 -0.66
CA PHE A 1055 15.56 71.94 -1.20
C PHE A 1055 15.94 72.93 -0.11
N THR A 1056 17.19 73.38 -0.10
CA THR A 1056 17.69 74.38 0.84
C THR A 1056 18.35 75.55 0.12
N ASN A 1057 18.25 76.74 0.72
CA ASN A 1057 19.07 77.89 0.31
C ASN A 1057 20.52 77.81 0.86
N GLY A 1058 20.85 76.72 1.55
CA GLY A 1058 22.17 76.35 2.02
C GLY A 1058 22.24 76.13 3.53
N PHE A 1059 22.86 75.02 3.92
CA PHE A 1059 23.12 74.66 5.31
C PHE A 1059 24.57 74.98 5.72
N GLY A 1060 24.76 75.19 7.02
CA GLY A 1060 26.03 75.30 7.71
C GLY A 1060 26.66 73.92 8.01
N ALA A 1061 27.46 73.86 9.08
CA ALA A 1061 28.23 72.66 9.42
C ALA A 1061 27.41 71.55 10.12
N THR A 1062 26.16 71.82 10.50
CA THR A 1062 25.31 70.82 11.17
C THR A 1062 24.36 70.11 10.21
N GLY A 1063 23.99 70.75 9.10
CA GLY A 1063 23.15 70.11 8.08
C GLY A 1063 21.69 69.92 8.51
N ILE A 1064 20.97 69.15 7.72
CA ILE A 1064 19.58 68.73 7.98
C ILE A 1064 19.60 67.21 8.23
N THR A 1065 18.85 66.74 9.22
CA THR A 1065 18.74 65.31 9.53
C THR A 1065 17.32 64.85 9.26
N GLN A 1066 17.17 63.84 8.40
CA GLN A 1066 15.94 63.08 8.21
C GLN A 1066 16.02 61.78 9.01
N THR A 1067 15.00 61.52 9.82
CA THR A 1067 14.82 60.24 10.52
C THR A 1067 13.56 59.57 10.01
N ILE A 1068 13.70 58.34 9.53
CA ILE A 1068 12.61 57.46 9.09
C ILE A 1068 12.42 56.42 10.18
N SER A 1069 11.22 56.28 10.72
CA SER A 1069 10.91 55.35 11.81
C SER A 1069 9.71 54.49 11.49
N PHE A 1070 9.75 53.24 11.93
CA PHE A 1070 8.75 52.23 11.64
C PHE A 1070 7.93 51.91 12.91
N SER A 1071 6.62 51.68 12.77
CA SER A 1071 5.76 51.34 13.92
C SER A 1071 6.08 49.97 14.53
N THR A 1072 6.70 49.09 13.73
CA THR A 1072 7.31 47.81 14.11
C THR A 1072 8.59 47.65 13.32
N ASP A 1073 9.61 47.01 13.91
CA ASP A 1073 10.90 46.78 13.25
C ASP A 1073 10.71 45.95 11.96
N ILE A 1074 11.42 46.36 10.90
CA ILE A 1074 11.47 45.68 9.58
C ILE A 1074 12.81 44.97 9.41
N TYR A 1075 12.97 44.01 8.50
CA TYR A 1075 14.21 43.21 8.45
C TYR A 1075 15.15 43.56 7.30
N SER A 1076 14.62 44.12 6.22
CA SER A 1076 15.41 44.55 5.06
C SER A 1076 14.70 45.71 4.39
N ILE A 1077 15.45 46.69 3.90
CA ILE A 1077 14.92 47.86 3.19
C ILE A 1077 15.93 48.39 2.16
N GLY A 1078 15.43 48.75 0.98
CA GLY A 1078 16.13 49.42 -0.10
C GLY A 1078 15.46 50.75 -0.43
N PHE A 1079 16.24 51.77 -0.81
CA PHE A 1079 15.76 53.02 -1.39
C PHE A 1079 16.85 53.75 -2.17
N ASP A 1080 16.46 54.67 -3.04
CA ASP A 1080 17.39 55.46 -3.83
C ASP A 1080 17.48 56.91 -3.35
N LEU A 1081 18.69 57.45 -3.34
CA LEU A 1081 18.95 58.89 -3.15
C LEU A 1081 19.27 59.53 -4.50
N TYR A 1082 18.67 60.70 -4.75
CA TYR A 1082 18.77 61.42 -6.01
C TYR A 1082 19.47 62.77 -5.86
N HIS A 1083 20.10 63.19 -6.96
CA HIS A 1083 20.65 64.54 -7.14
C HIS A 1083 21.83 64.85 -6.19
N ILE A 1084 22.75 63.89 -6.05
CA ILE A 1084 23.92 63.96 -5.14
C ILE A 1084 24.88 65.12 -5.47
N ASN A 1085 25.03 65.49 -6.74
CA ASN A 1085 25.94 66.53 -7.18
C ASN A 1085 25.26 67.58 -8.06
N SER A 1086 25.39 68.86 -7.68
CA SER A 1086 24.95 70.01 -8.48
C SER A 1086 26.16 70.73 -9.07
N ASN A 1087 26.15 71.00 -10.37
CA ASN A 1087 27.30 71.49 -11.14
C ASN A 1087 28.23 72.51 -10.41
N GLY A 1088 29.53 72.21 -10.30
CA GLY A 1088 30.56 73.10 -9.76
C GLY A 1088 31.02 72.75 -8.34
N THR A 1089 31.22 73.75 -7.47
CA THR A 1089 31.62 73.54 -6.05
C THR A 1089 30.41 73.34 -5.12
N ASN A 1090 29.32 72.78 -5.63
CA ASN A 1090 28.00 72.71 -4.99
C ASN A 1090 27.51 71.25 -4.92
N GLY A 1091 28.04 70.47 -4.00
CA GLY A 1091 27.72 69.05 -3.87
C GLY A 1091 27.28 68.68 -2.46
N ASP A 1092 26.62 67.55 -2.35
CA ASP A 1092 26.05 67.06 -1.10
C ASP A 1092 26.95 66.01 -0.42
N LEU A 1093 26.88 65.99 0.91
CA LEU A 1093 27.37 64.92 1.75
C LEU A 1093 26.17 64.30 2.47
N PHE A 1094 25.93 63.01 2.24
CA PHE A 1094 24.98 62.24 3.02
C PHE A 1094 25.72 61.29 3.96
N THR A 1095 25.31 61.25 5.23
CA THR A 1095 25.66 60.16 6.14
C THR A 1095 24.40 59.37 6.46
N VAL A 1096 24.34 58.13 6.01
CA VAL A 1096 23.19 57.24 6.08
C VAL A 1096 23.50 56.10 7.02
N THR A 1097 22.70 55.96 8.08
CA THR A 1097 22.85 54.89 9.08
C THR A 1097 21.48 54.40 9.50
N ALA A 1098 21.38 53.19 10.04
CA ALA A 1098 20.16 52.74 10.68
C ALA A 1098 20.43 52.26 12.11
N THR A 1099 19.36 52.16 12.90
CA THR A 1099 19.39 51.65 14.28
C THR A 1099 18.57 50.36 14.34
N ASP A 1100 19.19 49.29 14.81
CA ASP A 1100 18.52 48.00 14.95
C ASP A 1100 17.54 47.98 16.14
N GLY A 1101 16.72 46.92 16.27
CA GLY A 1101 15.77 46.71 17.35
C GLY A 1101 16.42 46.61 18.75
N LEU A 1102 17.75 46.45 18.81
CA LEU A 1102 18.56 46.41 20.02
C LEU A 1102 19.25 47.75 20.34
N GLY A 1103 19.16 48.74 19.45
CA GLY A 1103 19.75 50.06 19.57
C GLY A 1103 21.20 50.19 19.07
N ASN A 1104 21.73 49.23 18.32
CA ASN A 1104 23.03 49.33 17.67
C ASN A 1104 22.93 50.08 16.33
N THR A 1105 24.03 50.73 15.92
CA THR A 1105 24.12 51.38 14.62
C THR A 1105 24.56 50.38 13.55
N ILE A 1106 23.80 50.31 12.46
CA ILE A 1106 24.12 49.55 11.24
C ILE A 1106 24.41 50.51 10.09
N PHE A 1107 25.27 50.08 9.17
CA PHE A 1107 25.68 50.85 7.99
C PHE A 1107 25.14 50.18 6.71
N PRO A 1108 24.80 50.96 5.68
CA PRO A 1108 24.21 50.43 4.46
C PRO A 1108 25.25 49.78 3.56
N THR A 1109 24.78 48.98 2.61
CA THR A 1109 25.50 48.72 1.36
C THR A 1109 25.02 49.69 0.29
N PHE A 1110 25.91 50.08 -0.61
CA PHE A 1110 25.62 51.04 -1.67
C PHE A 1110 25.71 50.41 -3.06
N THR A 1111 24.80 50.82 -3.95
CA THR A 1111 24.91 50.57 -5.40
C THR A 1111 25.14 51.90 -6.10
N ASP A 1112 26.35 52.12 -6.62
CA ASP A 1112 26.70 53.37 -7.31
C ASP A 1112 26.02 53.48 -8.69
N SER A 1113 25.77 54.71 -9.14
CA SER A 1113 25.34 54.98 -10.52
C SER A 1113 26.42 54.54 -11.54
N GLY A 1114 26.05 54.37 -12.80
CA GLY A 1114 26.99 53.92 -13.84
C GLY A 1114 28.20 54.85 -14.06
N THR A 1115 28.10 56.13 -13.69
CA THR A 1115 29.19 57.12 -13.78
C THR A 1115 29.16 58.07 -12.57
N PRO A 1116 29.53 57.60 -11.36
CA PRO A 1116 29.33 58.38 -10.15
C PRO A 1116 30.29 59.57 -10.10
N SER A 1117 29.76 60.76 -9.78
CA SER A 1117 30.53 61.97 -9.47
C SER A 1117 30.64 62.24 -7.96
N TYR A 1118 30.58 61.17 -7.17
CA TYR A 1118 30.70 61.13 -5.71
C TYR A 1118 31.54 59.93 -5.26
N ASP A 1119 32.07 59.99 -4.05
CA ASP A 1119 32.71 58.85 -3.35
C ASP A 1119 31.72 58.26 -2.32
N SER A 1120 31.56 56.93 -2.31
CA SER A 1120 30.75 56.20 -1.32
C SER A 1120 31.65 55.41 -0.34
N ASP A 1121 31.32 55.43 0.95
CA ASP A 1121 32.01 54.70 2.04
C ASP A 1121 31.00 53.98 2.93
N GLU A 1122 30.74 52.72 2.62
CA GLU A 1122 29.86 51.82 3.38
C GLU A 1122 30.31 51.66 4.85
N ALA A 1123 31.60 51.80 5.17
CA ALA A 1123 32.08 51.59 6.54
C ALA A 1123 31.66 52.72 7.49
N ASN A 1124 31.34 53.89 6.94
CA ASN A 1124 30.86 55.06 7.68
C ASN A 1124 29.46 55.51 7.21
N GLY A 1125 28.90 54.86 6.19
CA GLY A 1125 27.62 55.23 5.58
C GLY A 1125 27.68 56.58 4.85
N GLU A 1126 28.85 57.00 4.36
CA GLU A 1126 29.06 58.34 3.79
C GLU A 1126 28.98 58.31 2.26
N ILE A 1127 28.31 59.32 1.68
CA ILE A 1127 28.22 59.59 0.24
C ILE A 1127 28.63 61.04 0.02
N ASN A 1128 29.78 61.29 -0.60
CA ASN A 1128 30.42 62.60 -0.64
C ASN A 1128 30.65 63.05 -2.08
N ALA A 1129 29.92 64.07 -2.53
CA ALA A 1129 30.04 64.60 -3.89
C ALA A 1129 31.45 65.14 -4.19
N GLU A 1130 31.96 64.84 -5.39
CA GLU A 1130 33.25 65.34 -5.83
C GLU A 1130 33.17 66.83 -6.18
N SER A 1131 33.84 67.68 -5.39
CA SER A 1131 33.90 69.15 -5.58
C SER A 1131 34.46 69.65 -6.93
N SER A 1132 34.98 68.75 -7.78
CA SER A 1132 35.52 69.06 -9.11
C SER A 1132 34.62 68.64 -10.28
N SER A 1133 33.46 68.04 -10.02
CA SER A 1133 32.54 67.69 -11.12
C SER A 1133 32.09 68.94 -11.88
N THR A 1134 32.16 68.86 -13.22
CA THR A 1134 31.82 69.97 -14.13
C THR A 1134 30.52 69.73 -14.89
N ALA A 1135 29.88 68.59 -14.67
CA ALA A 1135 28.66 68.20 -15.34
C ALA A 1135 27.52 68.11 -14.31
N ASN A 1136 26.31 68.41 -14.79
CA ASN A 1136 25.11 68.50 -13.98
C ASN A 1136 24.53 67.09 -13.83
N ASP A 1137 25.32 66.21 -13.20
CA ASP A 1137 25.22 64.76 -13.45
C ASP A 1137 24.04 64.07 -12.76
N ASN A 1138 23.23 64.79 -11.95
CA ASN A 1138 21.99 64.29 -11.33
C ASN A 1138 22.13 62.85 -10.80
N ASP A 1139 23.27 62.60 -10.16
CA ASP A 1139 23.68 61.28 -9.74
C ASP A 1139 22.70 60.66 -8.76
N GLN A 1140 22.54 59.34 -8.87
CA GLN A 1140 21.72 58.51 -7.99
C GLN A 1140 22.62 57.48 -7.28
N ILE A 1141 22.18 57.01 -6.13
CA ILE A 1141 22.81 55.89 -5.42
C ILE A 1141 21.73 55.06 -4.74
N GLY A 1142 21.83 53.73 -4.89
CA GLY A 1142 21.00 52.78 -4.17
C GLY A 1142 21.52 52.55 -2.76
N VAL A 1143 20.63 52.52 -1.78
CA VAL A 1143 20.94 52.31 -0.37
C VAL A 1143 20.18 51.10 0.15
N ASN A 1144 20.89 50.13 0.74
CA ASN A 1144 20.29 48.92 1.28
C ASN A 1144 20.71 48.66 2.73
N PHE A 1145 19.75 48.22 3.56
CA PHE A 1145 19.98 47.71 4.90
C PHE A 1145 19.36 46.32 5.06
N GLU A 1146 20.05 45.44 5.78
CA GLU A 1146 19.55 44.14 6.23
C GLU A 1146 19.99 43.92 7.68
N ASP A 1147 19.05 43.54 8.55
CA ASP A 1147 19.34 43.16 9.92
C ASP A 1147 18.34 42.14 10.47
N LEU A 1148 18.84 41.01 10.96
CA LEU A 1148 18.04 39.96 11.61
C LEU A 1148 17.51 40.39 12.98
N ASP A 1149 18.13 41.37 13.62
CA ASP A 1149 17.68 41.95 14.89
C ASP A 1149 16.59 43.03 14.70
N GLY A 1150 16.16 43.24 13.45
CA GLY A 1150 15.15 44.21 13.04
C GLY A 1150 15.71 45.64 12.94
N ILE A 1151 15.16 46.45 12.05
CA ILE A 1151 15.55 47.82 11.75
C ILE A 1151 14.44 48.73 12.29
N ALA A 1152 14.74 49.47 13.35
CA ALA A 1152 13.77 50.33 14.03
C ALA A 1152 13.68 51.72 13.39
N SER A 1153 14.80 52.23 12.85
CA SER A 1153 14.83 53.54 12.17
C SER A 1153 16.06 53.72 11.28
N ILE A 1154 15.93 54.58 10.26
CA ILE A 1154 17.02 55.06 9.40
C ILE A 1154 17.24 56.55 9.69
N THR A 1155 18.51 56.97 9.72
CA THR A 1155 18.93 58.35 9.90
C THR A 1155 19.82 58.77 8.74
N ILE A 1156 19.41 59.83 8.05
CA ILE A 1156 20.12 60.46 6.93
C ILE A 1156 20.51 61.87 7.36
N VAL A 1157 21.80 62.17 7.39
CA VAL A 1157 22.34 63.50 7.67
C VAL A 1157 22.82 64.12 6.35
N TRP A 1158 22.19 65.22 5.94
CA TRP A 1158 22.47 65.94 4.71
C TRP A 1158 23.27 67.23 4.98
N GLN A 1159 24.46 67.33 4.40
CA GLN A 1159 25.50 68.33 4.68
C GLN A 1159 26.25 68.77 3.40
N ASN A 1160 27.19 69.70 3.57
CA ASN A 1160 28.06 70.14 2.47
C ASN A 1160 29.15 69.09 2.24
N CYS A 1161 29.44 68.77 0.97
CA CYS A 1161 30.61 67.95 0.62
C CYS A 1161 31.93 68.52 1.18
N ASP A 1162 32.95 67.68 1.40
CA ASP A 1162 34.22 68.04 2.07
C ASP A 1162 35.09 69.10 1.33
N GLY A 1163 34.70 69.46 0.10
CA GLY A 1163 35.32 70.51 -0.71
C GLY A 1163 34.37 71.61 -1.19
N CYS A 1164 33.11 71.57 -0.75
CA CYS A 1164 32.04 72.41 -1.29
C CYS A 1164 31.90 73.76 -0.56
N SER A 1165 31.27 74.74 -1.23
CA SER A 1165 31.04 76.06 -0.65
C SER A 1165 29.85 76.05 0.31
N ALA A 1166 30.05 76.41 1.57
CA ALA A 1166 28.94 76.50 2.53
C ALA A 1166 27.92 77.60 2.18
N ASN A 1167 26.64 77.37 2.49
CA ASN A 1167 25.50 78.26 2.23
C ASN A 1167 25.19 78.51 0.73
N VAL A 1168 25.40 77.51 -0.12
CA VAL A 1168 24.90 77.51 -1.51
C VAL A 1168 23.58 76.76 -1.59
N VAL A 1169 22.86 76.88 -2.70
CA VAL A 1169 21.60 76.14 -2.87
C VAL A 1169 21.90 74.66 -3.07
N HIS A 1170 21.13 73.79 -2.43
CA HIS A 1170 21.18 72.34 -2.61
C HIS A 1170 19.76 71.80 -2.78
N GLY A 1171 19.61 70.71 -3.53
CA GLY A 1171 18.36 70.02 -3.70
C GLY A 1171 18.63 68.54 -3.90
N ALA A 1172 17.86 67.71 -3.21
CA ALA A 1172 18.00 66.26 -3.24
C ALA A 1172 16.63 65.60 -3.10
N GLY A 1173 16.56 64.30 -3.39
CA GLY A 1173 15.34 63.51 -3.29
C GLY A 1173 15.61 62.11 -2.76
N ILE A 1174 14.55 61.47 -2.27
CA ILE A 1174 14.55 60.06 -1.86
C ILE A 1174 13.30 59.37 -2.41
N GLY A 1175 13.45 58.19 -3.00
CA GLY A 1175 12.39 57.46 -3.70
C GLY A 1175 12.70 55.97 -3.86
N GLY A 1176 11.76 55.21 -4.42
CA GLY A 1176 11.88 53.78 -4.65
C GLY A 1176 12.07 52.97 -3.37
N PHE A 1177 11.17 53.06 -2.38
CA PHE A 1177 11.35 52.28 -1.15
C PHE A 1177 10.80 50.87 -1.33
N ASP A 1178 11.63 49.86 -1.07
CA ASP A 1178 11.20 48.47 -0.96
C ASP A 1178 11.59 47.92 0.41
N PHE A 1179 10.70 47.19 1.10
CA PHE A 1179 11.03 46.59 2.40
C PHE A 1179 10.31 45.29 2.76
N CYS A 1180 10.87 44.55 3.72
CA CYS A 1180 10.31 43.30 4.27
C CYS A 1180 9.88 43.44 5.73
N THR A 1181 8.72 42.87 6.06
CA THR A 1181 8.23 42.74 7.46
C THR A 1181 8.53 41.38 8.10
N THR A 1182 9.06 40.43 7.33
CA THR A 1182 9.40 39.07 7.75
C THR A 1182 10.89 38.81 7.69
N ILE A 1183 11.38 37.88 8.51
CA ILE A 1183 12.79 37.51 8.57
C ILE A 1183 13.19 36.84 7.24
N PRO A 1184 14.28 37.27 6.58
CA PRO A 1184 14.81 36.64 5.38
C PRO A 1184 15.03 35.12 5.56
N PRO A 1185 14.80 34.28 4.53
CA PRO A 1185 15.09 32.86 4.61
C PRO A 1185 16.61 32.67 4.55
N SER A 1186 17.27 32.54 5.71
CA SER A 1186 18.73 32.39 5.73
C SER A 1186 19.15 31.03 5.13
N SER A 1187 19.91 31.06 4.03
CA SER A 1187 20.62 29.90 3.49
C SER A 1187 21.95 29.61 4.20
N ASP A 1188 22.28 30.33 5.29
CA ASP A 1188 23.53 30.15 6.03
C ASP A 1188 23.32 29.94 7.54
N LEU A 1189 22.90 28.72 7.91
CA LEU A 1189 23.21 28.12 9.21
C LEU A 1189 24.55 27.35 9.16
N SER A 1190 25.53 27.81 8.37
CA SER A 1190 26.91 27.36 8.51
C SER A 1190 27.63 28.30 9.48
N ILE A 1191 27.99 27.74 10.64
CA ILE A 1191 28.93 28.35 11.56
C ILE A 1191 30.26 28.55 10.81
N SER A 1192 30.52 29.74 10.28
CA SER A 1192 31.78 30.05 9.60
C SER A 1192 32.38 31.41 9.97
N LYS A 1193 32.39 31.76 11.26
CA LYS A 1193 33.40 32.69 11.80
C LYS A 1193 34.16 32.01 12.93
N SER A 1194 35.46 31.79 12.72
CA SER A 1194 36.36 31.07 13.64
C SER A 1194 36.25 31.59 15.08
N ALA A 1195 35.42 30.93 15.88
CA ALA A 1195 35.52 30.98 17.33
C ALA A 1195 36.76 30.17 17.72
N VAL A 1196 37.88 30.86 17.89
CA VAL A 1196 39.02 30.29 18.63
C VAL A 1196 38.55 30.11 20.07
N LEU A 1197 38.14 28.90 20.41
CA LEU A 1197 38.06 28.42 21.79
C LEU A 1197 39.47 28.42 22.38
N THR A 1198 39.93 29.60 22.83
CA THR A 1198 41.01 29.64 23.82
C THR A 1198 40.41 29.33 25.17
N THR A 1199 40.83 28.21 25.72
CA THR A 1199 40.73 27.95 27.15
C THR A 1199 41.67 28.94 27.84
N ASP A 1200 41.13 30.03 28.39
CA ASP A 1200 41.81 30.69 29.51
C ASP A 1200 41.16 30.18 30.79
N ALA A 1201 41.92 29.34 31.49
CA ALA A 1201 41.60 28.93 32.83
C ALA A 1201 41.81 30.12 33.76
N ASP A 1202 40.76 30.88 34.04
CA ASP A 1202 40.73 31.59 35.31
C ASP A 1202 40.57 30.57 36.45
N THR A 1203 41.28 30.81 37.55
CA THR A 1203 41.41 29.91 38.70
C THR A 1203 40.14 29.80 39.56
N SER A 1204 38.94 30.06 39.03
CA SER A 1204 37.71 30.23 39.82
C SER A 1204 36.59 29.22 39.53
N GLY A 1205 36.67 28.44 38.45
CA GLY A 1205 35.89 27.20 38.29
C GLY A 1205 34.35 27.32 38.37
N ASN A 1206 33.74 28.34 37.78
CA ASN A 1206 32.27 28.38 37.59
C ASN A 1206 31.92 28.55 36.11
N ILE A 1207 31.17 27.58 35.58
CA ILE A 1207 30.52 27.64 34.27
C ILE A 1207 29.02 27.84 34.51
N SER A 1208 28.44 28.93 34.01
CA SER A 1208 27.02 28.97 33.67
C SER A 1208 26.90 29.18 32.16
N ALA A 1209 26.31 28.22 31.47
CA ALA A 1209 25.89 28.39 30.08
C ALA A 1209 24.57 29.16 30.07
N GLY A 1210 24.50 30.22 29.25
CA GLY A 1210 23.27 30.78 28.73
C GLY A 1210 23.08 30.24 27.34
#